data_AF-A0A3L7A1J3-F1
#
_entry.id   AF-A0A3L7A1J3-F1
#
_cell.length_a   1.000
_cell.length_b   1.000
_cell.length_c   1.000
_cell.angle_alpha   90.00
_cell.angle_beta   90.00
_cell.angle_gamma   90.00
#
_symmetry.space_group_name_H-M   'P 1'
#
loop_
_entity.id
_entity.type
_entity.pdbx_description
1 polymer ?
#
loop_
_entity_poly.entity_id
_entity_poly.type
_entity_poly.pdbx_seq_one_letter_code
_entity_poly.pdbx_strand_id
1 'polypeptide(L)'
;MPGVQSNTRARSIALFIIGLLVATIFVAAPLPASQTPSASAAGFNAGNIIDDAVFYNSNAMTEAGIQSFLNTKGASCKAGALCLKNYKVTTSNRAADAMCKAYSGASNETAARILYKVAQACGINPQVLLVMLEKEQSLVTMASPTQGRYNIAMGYGCPDFKLCDSQYFGLFNQVYKAGSQLIRYTNPPGTSNYFTWFGPGKTVPIQWHPNVSCGTGQVYVENKATASLYYYTPYQPNARALSAGWGTGDGCSAYGNRNFYNFFTSWFGSTRGTGVDASIAAYYDKNAGLLGAPLESAEIYADGGMGQRFTNYWVYRSPAGAVTKTTGRIGRDHAEAGGGGSDLGYPTGEYTKHSSGARSQSFQNGTYYWSSATGAIFTTGKMGAAHNEMGGADGSLGIPISTYQTIATVGRKQVFENGTMYWSPATGVRFVTGVIGREYHALGGPSGPLGFPAGDYRTAPNDGRSQVFENGTFYWSTGNGGHFMLSQFNEGYESQGGVTGPYGYPAGVATAYAGGGFGQALEAGAVYWSPSTGARLTTGVLGRLFTTLGGPNGVLGYPIGDYTHRADGGRSQAFQKGTIYWSPATGARYMLAEIGAGYAKLSGTGGDYGYPTQSTVSHEGGYSQQLQAGTAYWTSAAGTRLTTGKIASVYVGLGGPTGSLGYPTGDYVKNADGTRSQKFQNGTLFWSTARGVWRG
;
A
#
# COMPACT_ATOMS: atom_id res chain seq x y z
N MET A 1 6.21 66.73 -87.68
CA MET A 1 6.17 65.77 -88.79
C MET A 1 6.98 64.55 -88.40
N PRO A 2 6.49 63.32 -88.62
CA PRO A 2 5.20 62.74 -88.21
C PRO A 2 5.47 61.46 -87.36
N GLY A 3 4.54 60.70 -86.79
CA GLY A 3 3.08 60.58 -86.84
C GLY A 3 2.73 59.21 -86.22
N VAL A 4 1.72 59.15 -85.34
CA VAL A 4 0.39 58.53 -85.58
C VAL A 4 0.27 57.04 -85.18
N GLN A 5 -0.87 56.79 -84.53
CA GLN A 5 -1.41 55.57 -83.95
C GLN A 5 -1.60 54.38 -84.92
N SER A 6 -1.68 53.15 -84.38
CA SER A 6 -2.90 52.32 -84.49
C SER A 6 -2.86 51.05 -83.63
N ASN A 7 -4.01 50.78 -82.99
CA ASN A 7 -4.45 49.50 -82.41
C ASN A 7 -4.33 48.36 -83.45
N THR A 8 -4.26 47.06 -83.12
CA THR A 8 -5.34 46.29 -82.47
C THR A 8 -4.94 44.79 -82.31
N ARG A 9 -5.56 44.11 -81.32
CA ARG A 9 -5.86 42.66 -81.20
C ARG A 9 -4.94 41.74 -80.37
N ALA A 10 -5.36 41.60 -79.10
CA ALA A 10 -5.75 40.36 -78.42
C ALA A 10 -4.78 39.16 -78.40
N ARG A 11 -4.23 38.87 -77.21
CA ARG A 11 -3.97 37.49 -76.77
C ARG A 11 -4.47 37.28 -75.35
N SER A 12 -5.25 36.21 -75.23
CA SER A 12 -6.17 35.88 -74.16
C SER A 12 -5.47 35.59 -72.83
N ILE A 13 -6.02 36.16 -71.77
CA ILE A 13 -5.80 35.77 -70.37
C ILE A 13 -6.59 34.47 -70.16
N ALA A 14 -5.93 33.41 -69.68
CA ALA A 14 -6.59 32.21 -69.18
C ALA A 14 -6.27 32.04 -67.68
N LEU A 15 -7.22 32.45 -66.84
CA LEU A 15 -7.35 32.08 -65.45
C LEU A 15 -7.75 30.60 -65.33
N PHE A 16 -7.23 29.90 -64.32
CA PHE A 16 -7.99 28.84 -63.62
C PHE A 16 -7.58 28.78 -62.14
N ILE A 17 -8.37 29.48 -61.32
CA ILE A 17 -8.59 29.18 -59.90
C ILE A 17 -10.08 28.89 -59.82
N ILE A 18 -10.47 27.72 -59.30
CA ILE A 18 -11.72 27.43 -58.58
C ILE A 18 -11.50 26.03 -57.96
N GLY A 19 -11.49 25.95 -56.64
CA GLY A 19 -11.61 24.71 -55.88
C GLY A 19 -12.88 24.80 -55.04
N LEU A 20 -13.86 23.92 -55.30
CA LEU A 20 -15.01 23.69 -54.43
C LEU A 20 -15.61 22.29 -54.66
N LEU A 21 -16.24 21.75 -53.61
CA LEU A 21 -16.63 20.36 -53.36
C LEU A 21 -17.55 19.66 -54.38
N VAL A 22 -17.37 18.33 -54.48
CA VAL A 22 -18.50 17.39 -54.57
C VAL A 22 -18.91 16.99 -53.14
N ALA A 23 -20.13 17.35 -52.75
CA ALA A 23 -20.78 16.81 -51.56
C ALA A 23 -21.40 15.44 -51.91
N THR A 24 -20.88 14.36 -51.34
CA THR A 24 -21.59 13.08 -51.27
C THR A 24 -22.40 13.04 -49.99
N ILE A 25 -23.73 12.95 -50.12
CA ILE A 25 -24.65 12.70 -49.01
C ILE A 25 -24.35 11.30 -48.47
N PHE A 26 -23.81 11.22 -47.26
CA PHE A 26 -23.82 9.99 -46.47
C PHE A 26 -25.19 9.86 -45.81
N VAL A 27 -25.99 8.89 -46.24
CA VAL A 27 -27.08 8.36 -45.39
C VAL A 27 -26.39 7.55 -44.30
N ALA A 28 -26.43 8.07 -43.06
CA ALA A 28 -25.89 7.38 -41.89
C ALA A 28 -26.79 6.18 -41.54
N ALA A 29 -26.28 4.97 -41.72
CA ALA A 29 -26.80 3.82 -40.97
C ALA A 29 -26.26 3.92 -39.53
N PRO A 30 -27.10 3.76 -38.49
CA PRO A 30 -26.63 3.85 -37.11
C PRO A 30 -25.72 2.66 -36.79
N LEU A 31 -24.48 2.95 -36.41
CA LEU A 31 -23.55 1.96 -35.86
C LEU A 31 -23.87 1.72 -34.38
N PRO A 32 -23.75 0.48 -33.87
CA PRO A 32 -23.88 0.21 -32.45
C PRO A 32 -22.73 0.86 -31.67
N ALA A 33 -23.08 1.54 -30.57
CA ALA A 33 -22.14 2.16 -29.66
C ALA A 33 -21.25 1.11 -29.00
N SER A 34 -19.94 1.16 -29.25
CA SER A 34 -18.91 0.56 -28.39
C SER A 34 -17.54 1.13 -28.75
N GLN A 35 -16.81 1.55 -27.72
CA GLN A 35 -15.48 2.17 -27.67
C GLN A 35 -15.48 3.70 -27.77
N THR A 36 -15.31 4.32 -26.61
CA THR A 36 -14.91 5.72 -26.45
C THR A 36 -13.39 5.81 -26.61
N PRO A 37 -12.85 6.50 -27.64
CA PRO A 37 -11.54 7.11 -27.54
C PRO A 37 -11.71 8.61 -27.31
N SER A 38 -11.15 9.09 -26.21
CA SER A 38 -10.92 10.51 -25.95
C SER A 38 -9.87 11.04 -26.93
N ALA A 39 -10.27 11.37 -28.17
CA ALA A 39 -9.50 12.32 -28.99
C ALA A 39 -10.14 13.68 -28.80
N SER A 40 -9.47 14.54 -28.03
CA SER A 40 -9.74 15.97 -28.08
C SER A 40 -8.73 16.57 -29.05
N ALA A 41 -9.15 17.56 -29.85
CA ALA A 41 -8.18 18.41 -30.56
C ALA A 41 -7.43 19.36 -29.59
N ALA A 42 -7.41 19.05 -28.28
CA ALA A 42 -6.68 19.82 -27.29
C ALA A 42 -5.18 19.74 -27.61
N GLY A 43 -4.55 20.91 -27.75
CA GLY A 43 -3.15 21.01 -28.15
C GLY A 43 -2.92 21.15 -29.66
N PHE A 44 -3.97 21.17 -30.50
CA PHE A 44 -3.81 21.54 -31.91
C PHE A 44 -3.28 22.99 -32.02
N ASN A 45 -2.09 23.14 -32.61
CA ASN A 45 -1.54 24.45 -32.97
C ASN A 45 -1.58 24.58 -34.49
N ALA A 46 -2.32 25.57 -35.00
CA ALA A 46 -2.41 25.82 -36.43
C ALA A 46 -1.09 26.25 -37.07
N GLY A 47 -0.23 26.93 -36.32
CA GLY A 47 1.09 27.36 -36.75
C GLY A 47 2.12 26.25 -36.75
N ASN A 48 1.87 25.20 -35.97
CA ASN A 48 2.72 24.04 -35.87
C ASN A 48 1.87 22.78 -35.65
N ILE A 49 1.38 22.19 -36.73
CA ILE A 49 0.53 20.99 -36.68
C ILE A 49 1.37 19.79 -36.23
N ILE A 50 2.62 19.72 -36.69
CA ILE A 50 3.62 18.70 -36.38
C ILE A 50 5.02 19.27 -36.61
N ASP A 51 5.96 18.92 -35.74
CA ASP A 51 7.33 19.41 -35.80
C ASP A 51 8.10 18.74 -36.96
N ASP A 52 9.04 19.47 -37.57
CA ASP A 52 9.92 18.96 -38.64
C ASP A 52 10.66 17.68 -38.20
N ALA A 53 11.12 17.64 -36.94
CA ALA A 53 11.83 16.49 -36.37
C ALA A 53 10.96 15.22 -36.27
N VAL A 54 9.63 15.34 -36.19
CA VAL A 54 8.72 14.20 -36.21
C VAL A 54 8.33 13.86 -37.65
N PHE A 55 8.01 14.87 -38.47
CA PHE A 55 7.49 14.67 -39.82
C PHE A 55 8.51 14.06 -40.78
N TYR A 56 9.77 14.45 -40.67
CA TYR A 56 10.86 13.99 -41.55
C TYR A 56 11.74 12.89 -40.91
N ASN A 57 11.29 12.26 -39.82
CA ASN A 57 11.99 11.13 -39.21
C ASN A 57 11.65 9.81 -39.93
N SER A 58 12.37 9.50 -41.02
CA SER A 58 12.18 8.26 -41.78
C SER A 58 12.37 6.97 -40.97
N ASN A 59 13.03 7.04 -39.81
CA ASN A 59 13.34 5.90 -38.95
C ASN A 59 12.33 5.67 -37.82
N ALA A 60 11.24 6.47 -37.76
CA ALA A 60 10.23 6.37 -36.70
C ALA A 60 9.46 5.04 -36.66
N MET A 61 9.52 4.22 -37.72
CA MET A 61 8.91 2.91 -37.75
C MET A 61 9.68 1.95 -38.66
N THR A 62 9.98 0.75 -38.17
CA THR A 62 10.58 -0.32 -38.98
C THR A 62 9.54 -0.95 -39.92
N GLU A 63 9.98 -1.62 -40.99
CA GLU A 63 9.07 -2.36 -41.88
C GLU A 63 8.16 -3.35 -41.11
N ALA A 64 8.73 -4.11 -40.17
CA ALA A 64 7.99 -5.03 -39.31
C ALA A 64 7.02 -4.31 -38.38
N GLY A 65 7.40 -3.14 -37.87
CA GLY A 65 6.53 -2.26 -37.08
C GLY A 65 5.32 -1.80 -37.89
N ILE A 66 5.52 -1.37 -39.13
CA ILE A 66 4.44 -0.95 -40.05
C ILE A 66 3.50 -2.13 -40.31
N GLN A 67 4.03 -3.33 -40.59
CA GLN A 67 3.20 -4.51 -40.82
C GLN A 67 2.37 -4.88 -39.58
N SER A 68 2.97 -4.83 -38.39
CA SER A 68 2.26 -5.10 -37.13
C SER A 68 1.16 -4.08 -36.87
N PHE A 69 1.41 -2.81 -37.20
CA PHE A 69 0.41 -1.75 -37.12
C PHE A 69 -0.76 -1.98 -38.08
N LEU A 70 -0.49 -2.33 -39.35
CA LEU A 70 -1.52 -2.67 -40.33
C LEU A 70 -2.33 -3.90 -39.91
N ASN A 71 -1.68 -4.91 -39.32
CA ASN A 71 -2.38 -6.09 -38.79
C ASN A 71 -3.36 -5.70 -37.67
N THR A 72 -2.95 -4.77 -36.80
CA THR A 72 -3.73 -4.32 -35.65
C THR A 72 -4.87 -3.40 -36.08
N LYS A 73 -4.59 -2.33 -36.82
CA LYS A 73 -5.61 -1.35 -37.24
C LYS A 73 -6.54 -1.90 -38.33
N GLY A 74 -6.06 -2.83 -39.16
CA GLY A 74 -6.83 -3.56 -40.15
C GLY A 74 -7.43 -4.88 -39.64
N ALA A 75 -7.56 -5.06 -38.32
CA ALA A 75 -8.13 -6.28 -37.74
C ALA A 75 -9.56 -6.57 -38.25
N SER A 76 -10.33 -5.52 -38.57
CA SER A 76 -11.68 -5.56 -39.14
C SER A 76 -11.76 -6.07 -40.59
N CYS A 77 -10.63 -6.33 -41.24
CA CYS A 77 -10.59 -6.80 -42.63
C CYS A 77 -11.42 -8.07 -42.84
N LYS A 78 -12.37 -8.02 -43.78
CA LYS A 78 -13.24 -9.14 -44.12
C LYS A 78 -12.45 -10.24 -44.83
N ALA A 79 -12.85 -11.50 -44.61
CA ALA A 79 -12.27 -12.64 -45.32
C ALA A 79 -12.41 -12.44 -46.84
N GLY A 80 -11.33 -12.67 -47.59
CA GLY A 80 -11.28 -12.48 -49.05
C GLY A 80 -11.11 -11.03 -49.52
N ALA A 81 -11.19 -10.03 -48.64
CA ALA A 81 -10.93 -8.64 -49.02
C ALA A 81 -9.42 -8.34 -49.10
N LEU A 82 -9.02 -7.56 -50.12
CA LEU A 82 -7.66 -7.08 -50.27
C LEU A 82 -7.46 -5.83 -49.41
N CYS A 83 -7.25 -5.99 -48.09
CA CYS A 83 -6.91 -4.89 -47.18
C CYS A 83 -5.40 -4.62 -47.15
N LEU A 84 -4.97 -3.44 -46.68
CA LEU A 84 -3.54 -3.08 -46.62
C LEU A 84 -2.68 -4.12 -45.92
N LYS A 85 -3.17 -4.74 -44.84
CA LYS A 85 -2.42 -5.78 -44.10
C LYS A 85 -2.04 -7.01 -44.94
N ASN A 86 -2.83 -7.32 -45.98
CA ASN A 86 -2.65 -8.47 -46.86
C ASN A 86 -2.27 -8.05 -48.30
N TYR A 87 -2.14 -6.74 -48.56
CA TYR A 87 -1.89 -6.20 -49.89
C TYR A 87 -0.50 -6.56 -50.38
N LYS A 88 -0.39 -6.99 -51.64
CA LYS A 88 0.88 -7.23 -52.34
C LYS A 88 0.81 -6.72 -53.77
N VAL A 89 1.88 -6.09 -54.24
CA VAL A 89 2.02 -5.66 -55.64
C VAL A 89 3.48 -5.69 -56.08
N THR A 90 3.72 -5.91 -57.37
CA THR A 90 5.04 -5.70 -57.96
C THR A 90 5.28 -4.21 -58.17
N THR A 91 6.40 -3.70 -57.67
CA THR A 91 6.81 -2.29 -57.82
C THR A 91 7.94 -2.16 -58.84
N SER A 92 8.09 -0.96 -59.40
CA SER A 92 9.12 -0.64 -60.38
C SER A 92 10.20 0.27 -59.79
N ASN A 93 11.42 0.21 -60.33
CA ASN A 93 12.49 1.12 -59.96
C ASN A 93 12.09 2.61 -60.16
N ARG A 94 12.61 3.49 -59.30
CA ARG A 94 12.59 4.95 -59.47
C ARG A 94 14.00 5.48 -59.30
N ALA A 95 14.47 6.28 -60.24
CA ALA A 95 15.74 6.98 -60.11
C ALA A 95 15.67 8.01 -58.96
N ALA A 96 16.83 8.38 -58.43
CA ALA A 96 16.91 9.48 -57.48
C ALA A 96 16.63 10.82 -58.18
N ASP A 97 15.94 11.72 -57.50
CA ASP A 97 15.74 13.11 -57.89
C ASP A 97 15.93 14.05 -56.69
N ALA A 98 15.60 15.33 -56.85
CA ALA A 98 15.76 16.33 -55.79
C ALA A 98 14.82 16.11 -54.58
N MET A 99 13.79 15.26 -54.70
CA MET A 99 12.82 14.99 -53.64
C MET A 99 13.09 13.66 -52.94
N CYS A 100 13.44 12.61 -53.69
CA CYS A 100 13.64 11.28 -53.13
C CYS A 100 14.89 10.59 -53.68
N LYS A 101 15.55 9.82 -52.84
CA LYS A 101 16.58 8.84 -53.24
C LYS A 101 15.97 7.76 -54.15
N ALA A 102 16.83 6.99 -54.80
CA ALA A 102 16.41 5.90 -55.66
C ALA A 102 15.58 4.86 -54.88
N TYR A 103 14.53 4.36 -55.51
CA TYR A 103 13.71 3.26 -55.02
C TYR A 103 13.98 2.04 -55.89
N SER A 104 14.48 0.96 -55.31
CA SER A 104 14.63 -0.32 -56.01
C SER A 104 13.31 -1.09 -55.95
N GLY A 105 12.67 -1.38 -57.08
CA GLY A 105 11.45 -2.18 -57.14
C GLY A 105 11.68 -3.67 -56.86
N ALA A 106 10.63 -4.38 -56.46
CA ALA A 106 10.65 -5.82 -56.29
C ALA A 106 9.26 -6.43 -56.58
N SER A 107 9.22 -7.74 -56.83
CA SER A 107 7.97 -8.48 -56.99
C SER A 107 7.28 -8.68 -55.63
N ASN A 108 5.95 -8.66 -55.64
CA ASN A 108 5.11 -8.99 -54.47
C ASN A 108 5.43 -8.22 -53.18
N GLU A 109 5.78 -6.94 -53.28
CA GLU A 109 6.01 -6.11 -52.09
C GLU A 109 4.72 -5.90 -51.31
N THR A 110 4.79 -6.05 -49.99
CA THR A 110 3.67 -5.74 -49.11
C THR A 110 3.45 -4.23 -49.02
N ALA A 111 2.25 -3.81 -48.61
CA ALA A 111 2.00 -2.39 -48.31
C ALA A 111 2.99 -1.85 -47.27
N ALA A 112 3.35 -2.65 -46.25
CA ALA A 112 4.32 -2.27 -45.23
C ALA A 112 5.71 -1.99 -45.82
N ARG A 113 6.17 -2.85 -46.74
CA ARG A 113 7.45 -2.67 -47.44
C ARG A 113 7.45 -1.44 -48.34
N ILE A 114 6.37 -1.21 -49.06
CA ILE A 114 6.20 -0.01 -49.90
C ILE A 114 6.29 1.26 -49.04
N LEU A 115 5.51 1.33 -47.96
CA LEU A 115 5.51 2.47 -47.03
C LEU A 115 6.89 2.69 -46.42
N TYR A 116 7.55 1.63 -45.96
CA TYR A 116 8.90 1.70 -45.41
C TYR A 116 9.91 2.24 -46.43
N LYS A 117 9.94 1.66 -47.64
CA LYS A 117 10.94 2.05 -48.66
C LYS A 117 10.68 3.44 -49.22
N VAL A 118 9.43 3.88 -49.35
CA VAL A 118 9.11 5.27 -49.72
C VAL A 118 9.52 6.24 -48.62
N ALA A 119 9.21 5.92 -47.36
CA ALA A 119 9.64 6.72 -46.21
C ALA A 119 11.16 6.92 -46.19
N GLN A 120 11.92 5.84 -46.42
CA GLN A 120 13.38 5.87 -46.49
C GLN A 120 13.91 6.63 -47.73
N ALA A 121 13.28 6.46 -48.89
CA ALA A 121 13.67 7.13 -50.11
C ALA A 121 13.45 8.65 -50.01
N CYS A 122 12.30 9.08 -49.52
CA CYS A 122 11.92 10.49 -49.48
C CYS A 122 12.25 11.19 -48.14
N GLY A 123 12.73 10.47 -47.13
CA GLY A 123 13.05 11.08 -45.82
C GLY A 123 11.81 11.54 -45.05
N ILE A 124 10.73 10.75 -45.10
CA ILE A 124 9.45 11.07 -44.44
C ILE A 124 9.15 10.00 -43.40
N ASN A 125 8.59 10.40 -42.27
CA ASN A 125 8.15 9.48 -41.23
C ASN A 125 7.06 8.50 -41.75
N PRO A 126 7.27 7.17 -41.66
CA PRO A 126 6.27 6.18 -42.08
C PRO A 126 4.89 6.34 -41.41
N GLN A 127 4.86 6.83 -40.17
CA GLN A 127 3.62 7.13 -39.43
C GLN A 127 2.82 8.25 -40.10
N VAL A 128 3.49 9.27 -40.65
CA VAL A 128 2.85 10.33 -41.45
C VAL A 128 2.19 9.73 -42.68
N LEU A 129 2.87 8.84 -43.42
CA LEU A 129 2.30 8.18 -44.59
C LEU A 129 1.08 7.32 -44.24
N LEU A 130 1.11 6.62 -43.10
CA LEU A 130 -0.02 5.84 -42.59
C LEU A 130 -1.22 6.73 -42.23
N VAL A 131 -0.99 7.84 -41.54
CA VAL A 131 -2.06 8.81 -41.22
C VAL A 131 -2.64 9.42 -42.48
N MET A 132 -1.82 9.75 -43.47
CA MET A 132 -2.28 10.29 -44.74
C MET A 132 -3.16 9.26 -45.49
N LEU A 133 -2.76 7.99 -45.58
CA LEU A 133 -3.60 6.94 -46.18
C LEU A 133 -4.98 6.81 -45.50
N GLU A 134 -5.02 6.98 -44.18
CA GLU A 134 -6.27 6.94 -43.44
C GLU A 134 -7.13 8.19 -43.67
N LYS A 135 -6.51 9.36 -43.60
CA LYS A 135 -7.19 10.64 -43.80
C LYS A 135 -7.78 10.74 -45.20
N GLU A 136 -7.05 10.29 -46.23
CA GLU A 136 -7.44 10.48 -47.63
C GLU A 136 -8.43 9.42 -48.12
N GLN A 137 -8.30 8.15 -47.69
CA GLN A 137 -9.13 7.06 -48.21
C GLN A 137 -9.63 6.07 -47.14
N SER A 138 -9.33 6.31 -45.86
CA SER A 138 -9.61 5.40 -44.73
C SER A 138 -9.02 3.99 -44.92
N LEU A 139 -7.96 3.87 -45.71
CA LEU A 139 -7.46 2.58 -46.19
C LEU A 139 -6.83 1.73 -45.08
N VAL A 140 -6.40 2.32 -43.97
CA VAL A 140 -5.72 1.60 -42.87
C VAL A 140 -6.72 0.79 -42.06
N THR A 141 -7.89 1.35 -41.77
CA THR A 141 -8.92 0.70 -40.93
C THR A 141 -10.05 0.04 -41.73
N MET A 142 -10.10 0.25 -43.04
CA MET A 142 -11.20 -0.21 -43.89
C MET A 142 -11.27 -1.74 -44.02
N ALA A 143 -12.46 -2.27 -43.74
CA ALA A 143 -12.73 -3.70 -43.73
C ALA A 143 -12.78 -4.36 -45.13
N SER A 144 -13.07 -3.58 -46.18
CA SER A 144 -13.20 -4.10 -47.56
C SER A 144 -12.90 -3.01 -48.62
N PRO A 145 -11.61 -2.67 -48.84
CA PRO A 145 -11.24 -1.66 -49.84
C PRO A 145 -11.53 -2.09 -51.28
N THR A 146 -11.86 -1.13 -52.13
CA THR A 146 -12.00 -1.35 -53.59
C THR A 146 -10.70 -1.00 -54.31
N GLN A 147 -10.48 -1.58 -55.50
CA GLN A 147 -9.33 -1.23 -56.34
C GLN A 147 -9.28 0.27 -56.67
N GLY A 148 -10.44 0.91 -56.83
CA GLY A 148 -10.54 2.35 -57.05
C GLY A 148 -9.87 3.15 -55.93
N ARG A 149 -10.05 2.77 -54.66
CA ARG A 149 -9.39 3.45 -53.53
C ARG A 149 -7.88 3.30 -53.55
N TYR A 150 -7.35 2.15 -54.00
CA TYR A 150 -5.91 1.98 -54.20
C TYR A 150 -5.36 2.80 -55.36
N ASN A 151 -6.17 3.02 -56.41
CA ASN A 151 -5.76 3.84 -57.54
C ASN A 151 -5.52 5.30 -57.13
N ILE A 152 -6.25 5.80 -56.15
CA ILE A 152 -6.17 7.18 -55.66
C ILE A 152 -5.86 7.25 -54.16
N ALA A 153 -5.05 6.30 -53.66
CA ALA A 153 -4.82 6.04 -52.24
C ALA A 153 -4.41 7.28 -51.42
N MET A 154 -3.72 8.23 -52.05
CA MET A 154 -3.28 9.48 -51.43
C MET A 154 -3.97 10.70 -52.05
N GLY A 155 -4.80 10.53 -53.08
CA GLY A 155 -5.39 11.65 -53.83
C GLY A 155 -4.42 12.38 -54.77
N TYR A 156 -3.21 11.85 -54.99
CA TYR A 156 -2.24 12.49 -55.88
C TYR A 156 -2.67 12.36 -57.35
N GLY A 157 -2.62 13.48 -58.09
CA GLY A 157 -2.99 13.51 -59.50
C GLY A 157 -4.51 13.46 -59.73
N CYS A 158 -5.31 13.84 -58.73
CA CYS A 158 -6.77 13.96 -58.83
C CYS A 158 -7.20 15.45 -58.70
N PRO A 159 -7.16 16.24 -59.78
CA PRO A 159 -7.63 17.62 -59.73
C PRO A 159 -9.16 17.67 -59.59
N ASP A 160 -9.66 18.68 -58.87
CA ASP A 160 -11.10 18.93 -58.77
C ASP A 160 -11.73 19.08 -60.16
N PHE A 161 -12.89 18.43 -60.38
CA PHE A 161 -13.67 18.42 -61.63
C PHE A 161 -12.97 17.83 -62.88
N LYS A 162 -11.83 17.15 -62.72
CA LYS A 162 -11.17 16.40 -63.78
C LYS A 162 -11.05 14.93 -63.41
N LEU A 163 -10.91 14.07 -64.42
CA LEU A 163 -10.53 12.68 -64.17
C LEU A 163 -9.14 12.65 -63.54
N CYS A 164 -8.96 11.79 -62.53
CA CYS A 164 -7.64 11.53 -61.98
C CYS A 164 -6.70 11.00 -63.06
N ASP A 165 -5.45 11.43 -63.02
CA ASP A 165 -4.42 10.98 -63.94
C ASP A 165 -4.06 9.52 -63.68
N SER A 166 -4.42 8.66 -64.64
CA SER A 166 -4.20 7.22 -64.58
C SER A 166 -2.72 6.83 -64.48
N GLN A 167 -1.79 7.71 -64.85
CA GLN A 167 -0.36 7.46 -64.73
C GLN A 167 0.08 7.25 -63.27
N TYR A 168 -0.67 7.80 -62.31
CA TYR A 168 -0.38 7.67 -60.88
C TYR A 168 -1.22 6.60 -60.18
N PHE A 169 -1.97 5.79 -60.91
CA PHE A 169 -2.78 4.75 -60.28
C PHE A 169 -1.95 3.66 -59.59
N GLY A 170 -2.47 3.22 -58.45
CA GLY A 170 -1.98 2.11 -57.65
C GLY A 170 -1.26 2.58 -56.38
N LEU A 171 -1.35 1.77 -55.32
CA LEU A 171 -0.83 2.12 -53.99
C LEU A 171 0.63 2.60 -54.03
N PHE A 172 1.49 1.90 -54.77
CA PHE A 172 2.90 2.25 -54.91
C PHE A 172 3.09 3.65 -55.50
N ASN A 173 2.45 3.95 -56.62
CA ASN A 173 2.60 5.24 -57.31
C ASN A 173 2.04 6.39 -56.46
N GLN A 174 0.89 6.17 -55.82
CA GLN A 174 0.25 7.14 -54.94
C GLN A 174 1.12 7.46 -53.72
N VAL A 175 1.62 6.44 -53.02
CA VAL A 175 2.47 6.63 -51.83
C VAL A 175 3.80 7.28 -52.21
N TYR A 176 4.48 6.81 -53.28
CA TYR A 176 5.74 7.40 -53.73
C TYR A 176 5.57 8.87 -54.13
N LYS A 177 4.54 9.19 -54.93
CA LYS A 177 4.32 10.57 -55.39
C LYS A 177 3.84 11.50 -54.28
N ALA A 178 2.99 11.04 -53.37
CA ALA A 178 2.63 11.82 -52.19
C ALA A 178 3.86 12.12 -51.31
N GLY A 179 4.72 11.13 -51.06
CA GLY A 179 5.98 11.33 -50.34
C GLY A 179 6.91 12.32 -51.04
N SER A 180 7.13 12.14 -52.34
CA SER A 180 7.91 13.08 -53.17
C SER A 180 7.33 14.49 -53.15
N GLN A 181 6.00 14.64 -53.22
CA GLN A 181 5.32 15.92 -53.23
C GLN A 181 5.44 16.66 -51.89
N LEU A 182 5.36 15.95 -50.76
CA LEU A 182 5.58 16.52 -49.44
C LEU A 182 6.99 17.10 -49.31
N ILE A 183 8.01 16.45 -49.89
CA ILE A 183 9.36 17.03 -49.96
C ILE A 183 9.39 18.21 -50.93
N ARG A 184 8.74 18.11 -52.09
CA ARG A 184 8.70 19.19 -53.08
C ARG A 184 8.15 20.50 -52.50
N TYR A 185 7.18 20.45 -51.59
CA TYR A 185 6.62 21.61 -50.89
C TYR A 185 7.64 22.36 -50.02
N THR A 186 8.75 21.72 -49.65
CA THR A 186 9.84 22.35 -48.90
C THR A 186 10.81 23.16 -49.78
N ASN A 187 10.61 23.15 -51.11
CA ASN A 187 11.54 23.68 -52.12
C ASN A 187 12.99 23.19 -51.91
N PRO A 188 13.24 21.87 -52.01
CA PRO A 188 14.57 21.31 -51.81
C PRO A 188 15.55 21.85 -52.87
N PRO A 189 16.86 21.88 -52.57
CA PRO A 189 17.88 22.27 -53.53
C PRO A 189 17.76 21.52 -54.86
N GLY A 190 17.95 22.22 -55.98
CA GLY A 190 17.76 21.66 -57.33
C GLY A 190 16.33 21.75 -57.87
N THR A 191 15.41 22.40 -57.15
CA THR A 191 14.04 22.70 -57.63
C THR A 191 13.76 24.21 -57.65
N SER A 192 12.67 24.62 -58.30
CA SER A 192 12.23 26.02 -58.28
C SER A 192 11.59 26.39 -56.93
N ASN A 193 11.77 27.64 -56.49
CA ASN A 193 11.15 28.21 -55.29
C ASN A 193 9.68 28.60 -55.55
N TYR A 194 8.84 27.61 -55.83
CA TYR A 194 7.43 27.81 -56.18
C TYR A 194 6.53 27.86 -54.93
N PHE A 195 6.78 27.00 -53.93
CA PHE A 195 5.92 26.86 -52.76
C PHE A 195 6.32 27.86 -51.66
N THR A 196 5.99 29.14 -51.84
CA THR A 196 6.36 30.21 -50.89
C THR A 196 5.20 30.80 -50.09
N TRP A 197 3.95 30.62 -50.52
CA TRP A 197 2.74 31.21 -49.91
C TRP A 197 2.45 30.76 -48.46
N PHE A 198 2.73 29.51 -48.10
CA PHE A 198 2.68 29.00 -46.71
C PHE A 198 4.08 28.77 -46.12
N GLY A 199 5.12 29.42 -46.66
CA GLY A 199 6.49 29.22 -46.20
C GLY A 199 6.68 29.59 -44.71
N PRO A 200 7.59 28.90 -43.99
CA PRO A 200 7.79 29.10 -42.55
C PRO A 200 8.31 30.51 -42.21
N GLY A 201 8.06 30.95 -40.98
CA GLY A 201 8.53 32.22 -40.41
C GLY A 201 7.64 33.42 -40.75
N LYS A 202 6.40 33.19 -41.21
CA LYS A 202 5.47 34.25 -41.62
C LYS A 202 4.07 33.98 -41.08
N THR A 203 3.35 35.05 -40.75
CA THR A 203 1.91 35.01 -40.51
C THR A 203 1.18 35.11 -41.83
N VAL A 204 0.36 34.11 -42.15
CA VAL A 204 -0.37 34.00 -43.41
C VAL A 204 -1.86 33.79 -43.14
N PRO A 205 -2.77 34.42 -43.92
CA PRO A 205 -4.19 34.16 -43.80
C PRO A 205 -4.52 32.79 -44.43
N ILE A 206 -5.00 31.86 -43.62
CA ILE A 206 -5.43 30.52 -44.08
C ILE A 206 -6.95 30.43 -43.94
N GLN A 207 -7.63 29.98 -44.99
CA GLN A 207 -9.09 29.87 -45.00
C GLN A 207 -9.56 28.77 -44.04
N TRP A 208 -10.70 29.02 -43.37
CA TRP A 208 -11.35 28.01 -42.54
C TRP A 208 -12.07 26.94 -43.36
N HIS A 209 -12.46 27.29 -44.59
CA HIS A 209 -13.26 26.46 -45.48
C HIS A 209 -13.08 26.91 -46.94
N PRO A 210 -13.27 26.03 -47.96
CA PRO A 210 -13.27 26.42 -49.38
C PRO A 210 -14.27 27.55 -49.71
N ASN A 211 -15.38 27.61 -48.98
CA ASN A 211 -16.33 28.71 -49.08
C ASN A 211 -15.70 29.98 -48.48
N VAL A 212 -15.32 30.91 -49.34
CA VAL A 212 -14.67 32.17 -48.96
C VAL A 212 -15.48 33.01 -47.96
N SER A 213 -16.80 32.84 -47.90
CA SER A 213 -17.65 33.55 -46.93
C SER A 213 -17.41 33.11 -45.48
N CYS A 214 -16.76 31.97 -45.27
CA CYS A 214 -16.39 31.47 -43.95
C CYS A 214 -15.17 32.19 -43.35
N GLY A 215 -14.48 33.02 -44.14
CA GLY A 215 -13.34 33.81 -43.70
C GLY A 215 -12.03 33.02 -43.53
N THR A 216 -11.05 33.70 -42.93
CA THR A 216 -9.68 33.22 -42.73
C THR A 216 -9.24 33.38 -41.28
N GLY A 217 -8.30 32.54 -40.84
CA GLY A 217 -7.53 32.70 -39.62
C GLY A 217 -6.10 33.15 -39.93
N GLN A 218 -5.52 34.00 -39.09
CA GLN A 218 -4.11 34.38 -39.20
C GLN A 218 -3.24 33.31 -38.53
N VAL A 219 -2.35 32.69 -39.29
CA VAL A 219 -1.50 31.59 -38.82
C VAL A 219 -0.04 31.95 -38.99
N TYR A 220 0.69 32.02 -37.89
CA TYR A 220 2.16 32.03 -37.94
C TYR A 220 2.65 30.62 -38.27
N VAL A 221 3.08 30.36 -39.50
CA VAL A 221 3.58 29.03 -39.90
C VAL A 221 5.00 28.86 -39.39
N GLU A 222 5.19 27.99 -38.41
CA GLU A 222 6.44 27.85 -37.67
C GLU A 222 7.49 27.00 -38.41
N ASN A 223 7.06 25.99 -39.19
CA ASN A 223 7.98 25.00 -39.75
C ASN A 223 7.55 24.44 -41.13
N LYS A 224 8.45 23.68 -41.77
CA LYS A 224 8.27 23.16 -43.13
C LYS A 224 7.23 22.04 -43.20
N ALA A 225 7.11 21.22 -42.18
CA ALA A 225 6.13 20.15 -42.08
C ALA A 225 4.70 20.69 -42.07
N THR A 226 4.45 21.71 -41.25
CA THR A 226 3.16 22.41 -41.18
C THR A 226 2.84 23.11 -42.49
N ALA A 227 3.82 23.80 -43.10
CA ALA A 227 3.67 24.36 -44.44
C ALA A 227 3.26 23.29 -45.48
N SER A 228 3.92 22.12 -45.45
CA SER A 228 3.65 21.02 -46.38
C SER A 228 2.24 20.44 -46.20
N LEU A 229 1.74 20.37 -44.97
CA LEU A 229 0.35 19.98 -44.69
C LEU A 229 -0.66 20.99 -45.22
N TYR A 230 -0.39 22.30 -45.12
CA TYR A 230 -1.26 23.31 -45.73
C TYR A 230 -1.20 23.31 -47.26
N TYR A 231 -0.05 23.04 -47.88
CA TYR A 231 -0.01 22.84 -49.34
C TYR A 231 -0.78 21.59 -49.78
N TYR A 232 -0.80 20.55 -48.94
CA TYR A 232 -1.57 19.34 -49.22
C TYR A 232 -3.07 19.54 -48.99
N THR A 233 -3.44 20.26 -47.94
CA THR A 233 -4.83 20.50 -47.55
C THR A 233 -4.98 21.93 -47.03
N PRO A 234 -5.36 22.89 -47.91
CA PRO A 234 -5.18 24.32 -47.68
C PRO A 234 -6.27 24.97 -46.82
N TYR A 235 -6.69 24.29 -45.74
CA TYR A 235 -7.67 24.80 -44.80
C TYR A 235 -7.28 24.51 -43.36
N GLN A 236 -7.45 25.51 -42.49
CA GLN A 236 -7.32 25.34 -41.05
C GLN A 236 -8.68 24.97 -40.46
N PRO A 237 -8.76 24.12 -39.41
CA PRO A 237 -10.01 23.85 -38.72
C PRO A 237 -10.46 25.03 -37.83
N ASN A 238 -11.68 25.50 -38.00
CA ASN A 238 -12.25 26.54 -37.13
C ASN A 238 -12.52 26.02 -35.70
N ALA A 239 -12.91 26.92 -34.79
CA ALA A 239 -13.15 26.57 -33.39
C ALA A 239 -14.20 25.46 -33.22
N ARG A 240 -15.25 25.43 -34.07
CA ARG A 240 -16.30 24.40 -34.02
C ARG A 240 -15.77 23.04 -34.47
N ALA A 241 -14.97 23.01 -35.53
CA ALA A 241 -14.29 21.80 -36.00
C ALA A 241 -13.37 21.21 -34.92
N LEU A 242 -12.63 22.07 -34.20
CA LEU A 242 -11.74 21.65 -33.11
C LEU A 242 -12.52 21.13 -31.88
N SER A 243 -13.59 21.81 -31.49
CA SER A 243 -14.43 21.37 -30.35
C SER A 243 -15.19 20.07 -30.62
N ALA A 244 -15.43 19.72 -31.89
CA ALA A 244 -16.20 18.53 -32.26
C ALA A 244 -15.42 17.21 -32.09
N GLY A 245 -14.11 17.24 -31.83
CA GLY A 245 -13.28 16.03 -31.75
C GLY A 245 -13.33 15.24 -33.08
N TRP A 246 -13.89 14.03 -33.04
CA TRP A 246 -14.17 13.21 -34.24
C TRP A 246 -15.47 13.59 -34.97
N GLY A 247 -16.34 14.36 -34.35
CA GLY A 247 -17.65 14.75 -34.89
C GLY A 247 -17.59 15.85 -35.94
N THR A 248 -18.78 16.24 -36.39
CA THR A 248 -19.01 17.30 -37.37
C THR A 248 -19.18 18.64 -36.65
N GLY A 249 -18.50 19.67 -37.17
CA GLY A 249 -18.66 21.06 -36.73
C GLY A 249 -19.81 21.79 -37.45
N ASP A 250 -19.65 23.09 -37.67
CA ASP A 250 -20.60 23.92 -38.44
C ASP A 250 -20.32 23.91 -39.96
N GLY A 251 -21.12 24.66 -40.73
CA GLY A 251 -20.98 24.78 -42.19
C GLY A 251 -19.68 25.46 -42.68
N CYS A 252 -18.84 25.95 -41.76
CA CYS A 252 -17.54 26.55 -42.06
C CYS A 252 -16.37 25.71 -41.51
N SER A 253 -16.64 24.47 -41.10
CA SER A 253 -15.65 23.57 -40.52
C SER A 253 -14.90 22.78 -41.60
N ALA A 254 -13.58 22.88 -41.63
CA ALA A 254 -12.70 21.97 -42.37
C ALA A 254 -12.05 20.93 -41.44
N TYR A 255 -11.88 19.70 -41.93
CA TYR A 255 -11.45 18.57 -41.11
C TYR A 255 -10.09 17.99 -41.46
N GLY A 256 -9.49 18.33 -42.61
CA GLY A 256 -8.29 17.65 -43.10
C GLY A 256 -7.11 17.70 -42.12
N ASN A 257 -6.61 18.89 -41.82
CA ASN A 257 -5.47 19.06 -40.89
C ASN A 257 -5.82 18.68 -39.44
N ARG A 258 -7.08 18.86 -39.02
CA ARG A 258 -7.60 18.36 -37.74
C ARG A 258 -7.52 16.83 -37.67
N ASN A 259 -8.03 16.14 -38.69
CA ASN A 259 -8.06 14.68 -38.73
C ASN A 259 -6.64 14.12 -38.81
N PHE A 260 -5.74 14.76 -39.56
CA PHE A 260 -4.31 14.42 -39.52
C PHE A 260 -3.79 14.43 -38.08
N TYR A 261 -4.00 15.55 -37.36
CA TYR A 261 -3.56 15.68 -35.97
C TYR A 261 -4.21 14.63 -35.06
N ASN A 262 -5.53 14.43 -35.15
CA ASN A 262 -6.26 13.47 -34.32
C ASN A 262 -5.81 12.02 -34.59
N PHE A 263 -5.62 11.62 -35.85
CA PHE A 263 -5.12 10.28 -36.18
C PHE A 263 -3.68 10.10 -35.70
N PHE A 264 -2.80 11.09 -35.92
CA PHE A 264 -1.42 10.99 -35.49
C PHE A 264 -1.32 10.87 -33.96
N THR A 265 -2.00 11.75 -33.22
CA THR A 265 -1.97 11.73 -31.74
C THR A 265 -2.62 10.49 -31.16
N SER A 266 -3.72 10.02 -31.75
CA SER A 266 -4.39 8.78 -31.32
C SER A 266 -3.55 7.53 -31.57
N TRP A 267 -2.74 7.50 -32.63
CA TRP A 267 -2.02 6.29 -33.05
C TRP A 267 -0.57 6.24 -32.58
N PHE A 268 0.10 7.38 -32.52
CA PHE A 268 1.55 7.46 -32.39
C PHE A 268 2.02 8.43 -31.29
N GLY A 269 1.12 9.17 -30.64
CA GLY A 269 1.46 10.12 -29.58
C GLY A 269 1.75 11.52 -30.11
N SER A 270 2.58 12.29 -29.40
CA SER A 270 2.73 13.73 -29.66
C SER A 270 3.19 14.06 -31.10
N THR A 271 2.65 15.14 -31.68
CA THR A 271 3.17 15.72 -32.92
C THR A 271 4.39 16.62 -32.69
N ARG A 272 4.86 16.74 -31.44
CA ARG A 272 6.05 17.50 -31.08
C ARG A 272 7.30 16.63 -31.10
N GLY A 273 8.42 17.18 -31.56
CA GLY A 273 9.72 16.53 -31.56
C GLY A 273 10.21 16.38 -30.15
N THR A 274 10.00 15.22 -29.54
CA THR A 274 10.51 14.91 -28.20
C THR A 274 11.95 14.46 -28.34
N GLY A 275 12.88 15.40 -28.54
CA GLY A 275 14.30 15.10 -28.47
C GLY A 275 14.67 14.48 -27.13
N VAL A 276 15.79 13.74 -27.09
CA VAL A 276 16.38 13.34 -25.81
C VAL A 276 16.87 14.61 -25.12
N ASP A 277 16.49 14.80 -23.86
CA ASP A 277 16.96 15.95 -23.11
C ASP A 277 18.50 15.92 -23.01
N ALA A 278 19.12 17.08 -23.23
CA ALA A 278 20.57 17.19 -23.31
C ALA A 278 21.27 16.69 -22.04
N SER A 279 20.62 16.81 -20.87
CA SER A 279 21.18 16.35 -19.60
C SER A 279 21.25 14.83 -19.45
N ILE A 280 20.54 14.08 -20.29
CA ILE A 280 20.58 12.61 -20.33
C ILE A 280 21.04 12.04 -21.68
N ALA A 281 21.45 12.88 -22.63
CA ALA A 281 21.85 12.46 -23.97
C ALA A 281 22.95 11.37 -23.95
N ALA A 282 24.02 11.58 -23.17
CA ALA A 282 25.10 10.60 -23.04
C ALA A 282 24.65 9.25 -22.43
N TYR A 283 23.64 9.27 -21.55
CA TYR A 283 23.05 8.05 -21.02
C TYR A 283 22.21 7.35 -22.08
N TYR A 284 21.41 8.10 -22.84
CA TYR A 284 20.60 7.57 -23.93
C TYR A 284 21.46 6.95 -25.03
N ASP A 285 22.52 7.62 -25.49
CA ASP A 285 23.37 7.13 -26.58
C ASP A 285 23.98 5.75 -26.25
N LYS A 286 24.32 5.51 -24.99
CA LYS A 286 24.81 4.22 -24.50
C LYS A 286 23.73 3.14 -24.40
N ASN A 287 22.46 3.53 -24.29
CA ASN A 287 21.34 2.65 -23.96
C ASN A 287 20.18 2.72 -24.97
N ALA A 288 20.35 3.34 -26.14
CA ALA A 288 19.24 3.67 -27.05
C ALA A 288 18.45 2.43 -27.49
N GLY A 289 19.14 1.30 -27.75
CA GLY A 289 18.49 0.04 -28.09
C GLY A 289 17.64 -0.56 -26.95
N LEU A 290 18.02 -0.29 -25.70
CA LEU A 290 17.27 -0.71 -24.51
C LEU A 290 16.08 0.22 -24.24
N LEU A 291 16.31 1.53 -24.27
CA LEU A 291 15.32 2.55 -23.92
C LEU A 291 14.21 2.66 -24.98
N GLY A 292 14.58 2.54 -26.26
CA GLY A 292 13.73 2.83 -27.41
C GLY A 292 13.56 4.34 -27.62
N ALA A 293 12.69 4.73 -28.55
CA ALA A 293 12.50 6.14 -28.88
C ALA A 293 11.89 6.93 -27.69
N PRO A 294 12.24 8.22 -27.52
CA PRO A 294 11.55 9.12 -26.61
C PRO A 294 10.08 9.25 -27.02
N LEU A 295 9.18 9.20 -26.05
CA LEU A 295 7.73 9.32 -26.27
C LEU A 295 7.20 10.69 -25.85
N GLU A 296 7.90 11.35 -24.92
CA GLU A 296 7.50 12.61 -24.31
C GLU A 296 8.74 13.50 -24.11
N SER A 297 8.52 14.82 -24.02
CA SER A 297 9.58 15.74 -23.60
C SER A 297 9.96 15.48 -22.14
N ALA A 298 11.17 15.87 -21.76
CA ALA A 298 11.55 15.84 -20.35
C ALA A 298 10.62 16.72 -19.50
N GLU A 299 10.12 16.13 -18.42
CA GLU A 299 9.49 16.84 -17.31
C GLU A 299 10.60 17.35 -16.40
N ILE A 300 10.63 18.66 -16.14
CA ILE A 300 11.56 19.28 -15.19
C ILE A 300 10.83 19.48 -13.87
N TYR A 301 11.37 18.91 -12.80
CA TYR A 301 10.81 19.01 -11.46
C TYR A 301 11.27 20.28 -10.75
N ALA A 302 10.53 20.70 -9.71
CA ALA A 302 10.79 21.94 -8.97
C ALA A 302 12.18 22.02 -8.32
N ASP A 303 12.78 20.86 -8.03
CA ASP A 303 14.13 20.73 -7.46
C ASP A 303 15.25 20.72 -8.53
N GLY A 304 14.90 20.88 -9.81
CA GLY A 304 15.84 20.93 -10.92
C GLY A 304 16.29 19.57 -11.45
N GLY A 305 15.76 18.47 -10.91
CA GLY A 305 15.87 17.17 -11.56
C GLY A 305 14.88 17.02 -12.72
N MET A 306 14.94 15.89 -13.42
CA MET A 306 14.07 15.63 -14.57
C MET A 306 13.70 14.16 -14.73
N GLY A 307 12.62 13.93 -15.48
CA GLY A 307 12.15 12.61 -15.89
C GLY A 307 11.75 12.63 -17.37
N GLN A 308 12.08 11.59 -18.13
CA GLN A 308 11.66 11.48 -19.53
C GLN A 308 11.20 10.06 -19.86
N ARG A 309 10.05 9.97 -20.54
CA ARG A 309 9.47 8.71 -21.00
C ARG A 309 10.10 8.26 -22.32
N PHE A 310 10.53 7.00 -22.32
CA PHE A 310 10.95 6.26 -23.51
C PHE A 310 10.03 5.06 -23.74
N THR A 311 10.17 4.40 -24.89
CA THR A 311 9.33 3.25 -25.27
C THR A 311 9.27 2.19 -24.18
N ASN A 312 10.43 1.82 -23.62
CA ASN A 312 10.54 0.70 -22.67
C ASN A 312 10.77 1.13 -21.21
N TYR A 313 11.22 2.37 -20.98
CA TYR A 313 11.70 2.85 -19.67
C TYR A 313 11.29 4.30 -19.42
N TRP A 314 11.30 4.70 -18.15
CA TRP A 314 11.44 6.10 -17.78
C TRP A 314 12.89 6.32 -17.36
N VAL A 315 13.49 7.43 -17.77
CA VAL A 315 14.84 7.82 -17.34
C VAL A 315 14.72 9.09 -16.52
N TYR A 316 15.33 9.08 -15.35
CA TYR A 316 15.33 10.20 -14.43
C TYR A 316 16.74 10.67 -14.17
N ARG A 317 16.94 11.99 -14.03
CA ARG A 317 18.15 12.61 -13.52
C ARG A 317 17.80 13.35 -12.24
N SER A 318 18.44 12.98 -11.13
CA SER A 318 18.28 13.70 -9.86
C SER A 318 18.92 15.09 -9.92
N PRO A 319 18.60 16.01 -8.99
CA PRO A 319 19.28 17.30 -8.89
C PRO A 319 20.80 17.17 -8.72
N ALA A 320 21.26 16.10 -8.06
CA ALA A 320 22.67 15.76 -7.90
C ALA A 320 23.34 15.20 -9.17
N GLY A 321 22.59 15.04 -10.26
CA GLY A 321 23.09 14.59 -11.56
C GLY A 321 23.10 13.07 -11.76
N ALA A 322 22.63 12.27 -10.79
CA ALA A 322 22.56 10.82 -10.94
C ALA A 322 21.45 10.45 -11.94
N VAL A 323 21.79 9.68 -12.98
CA VAL A 323 20.84 9.22 -14.01
C VAL A 323 20.47 7.76 -13.76
N THR A 324 19.18 7.45 -13.62
CA THR A 324 18.69 6.09 -13.34
C THR A 324 17.37 5.83 -14.08
N LYS A 325 17.11 4.58 -14.43
CA LYS A 325 15.93 4.17 -15.20
C LYS A 325 14.93 3.38 -14.34
N THR A 326 13.64 3.50 -14.64
CA THR A 326 12.57 2.65 -14.10
C THR A 326 11.79 1.99 -15.22
N THR A 327 11.10 0.88 -14.92
CA THR A 327 10.38 0.11 -15.94
C THR A 327 9.20 -0.67 -15.35
N GLY A 328 8.44 -1.30 -16.26
CA GLY A 328 7.33 -2.17 -15.91
C GLY A 328 6.25 -1.43 -15.11
N ARG A 329 5.61 -2.14 -14.19
CA ARG A 329 4.54 -1.58 -13.37
C ARG A 329 5.07 -0.60 -12.32
N ILE A 330 6.25 -0.84 -11.74
CA ILE A 330 6.89 0.08 -10.80
C ILE A 330 7.14 1.44 -11.47
N GLY A 331 7.75 1.46 -12.67
CA GLY A 331 8.03 2.71 -13.37
C GLY A 331 6.77 3.47 -13.78
N ARG A 332 5.71 2.75 -14.17
CA ARG A 332 4.41 3.34 -14.47
C ARG A 332 3.79 3.99 -13.24
N ASP A 333 3.65 3.23 -12.14
CA ASP A 333 2.99 3.71 -10.93
C ASP A 333 3.80 4.87 -10.30
N HIS A 334 5.14 4.82 -10.37
CA HIS A 334 6.01 5.93 -9.96
C HIS A 334 5.78 7.20 -10.82
N ALA A 335 5.71 7.06 -12.14
CA ALA A 335 5.46 8.20 -13.02
C ALA A 335 4.05 8.79 -12.82
N GLU A 336 3.03 7.94 -12.67
CA GLU A 336 1.65 8.37 -12.38
C GLU A 336 1.53 9.06 -11.01
N ALA A 337 2.40 8.71 -10.04
CA ALA A 337 2.49 9.35 -8.74
C ALA A 337 3.30 10.67 -8.74
N GLY A 338 3.73 11.18 -9.91
CA GLY A 338 4.50 12.42 -10.04
C GLY A 338 6.01 12.23 -10.23
N GLY A 339 6.47 11.01 -10.49
CA GLY A 339 7.85 10.71 -10.87
C GLY A 339 8.89 11.18 -9.84
N GLY A 340 9.93 11.87 -10.31
CA GLY A 340 10.99 12.41 -9.45
C GLY A 340 10.48 13.43 -8.42
N GLY A 341 9.34 14.08 -8.67
CA GLY A 341 8.68 14.99 -7.74
C GLY A 341 7.73 14.32 -6.74
N SER A 342 7.59 12.99 -6.77
CA SER A 342 6.75 12.24 -5.81
C SER A 342 7.41 12.15 -4.42
N ASP A 343 6.63 11.74 -3.41
CA ASP A 343 7.12 11.51 -2.04
C ASP A 343 8.31 10.54 -1.95
N LEU A 344 8.41 9.60 -2.91
CA LEU A 344 9.51 8.65 -2.99
C LEU A 344 10.80 9.24 -3.58
N GLY A 345 10.67 10.32 -4.37
CA GLY A 345 11.77 10.96 -5.08
C GLY A 345 12.29 10.15 -6.26
N TYR A 346 13.58 10.33 -6.55
CA TYR A 346 14.26 9.72 -7.69
C TYR A 346 14.66 8.26 -7.42
N PRO A 347 14.67 7.40 -8.45
CA PRO A 347 15.22 6.06 -8.32
C PRO A 347 16.72 6.12 -8.01
N THR A 348 17.16 5.27 -7.08
CA THR A 348 18.56 5.20 -6.60
C THR A 348 19.21 3.85 -6.89
N GLY A 349 18.41 2.82 -7.16
CA GLY A 349 18.88 1.47 -7.46
C GLY A 349 18.33 0.94 -8.78
N GLU A 350 18.99 -0.09 -9.30
CA GLU A 350 18.48 -0.88 -10.42
C GLU A 350 17.32 -1.78 -9.97
N TYR A 351 16.58 -2.25 -10.95
CA TYR A 351 15.42 -3.12 -10.75
C TYR A 351 15.85 -4.53 -10.34
N THR A 352 15.41 -5.02 -9.18
CA THR A 352 15.77 -6.33 -8.63
C THR A 352 14.63 -7.34 -8.79
N LYS A 353 14.96 -8.58 -9.20
CA LYS A 353 14.04 -9.71 -9.21
C LYS A 353 14.36 -10.63 -8.02
N HIS A 354 13.35 -10.96 -7.23
CA HIS A 354 13.48 -11.79 -6.03
C HIS A 354 13.14 -13.25 -6.31
N SER A 355 13.59 -14.12 -5.42
CA SER A 355 13.36 -15.58 -5.48
C SER A 355 11.87 -15.94 -5.46
N SER A 356 11.06 -15.15 -4.76
CA SER A 356 9.59 -15.25 -4.70
C SER A 356 8.88 -14.89 -6.03
N GLY A 357 9.61 -14.35 -7.01
CA GLY A 357 9.05 -13.79 -8.24
C GLY A 357 8.61 -12.33 -8.10
N ALA A 358 8.63 -11.76 -6.89
CA ALA A 358 8.46 -10.34 -6.66
C ALA A 358 9.58 -9.54 -7.32
N ARG A 359 9.32 -8.26 -7.56
CA ARG A 359 10.30 -7.30 -8.09
C ARG A 359 10.38 -6.09 -7.16
N SER A 360 11.53 -5.46 -7.05
CA SER A 360 11.67 -4.22 -6.28
C SER A 360 12.58 -3.22 -6.97
N GLN A 361 12.47 -1.96 -6.57
CA GLN A 361 13.40 -0.90 -6.95
C GLN A 361 13.49 0.13 -5.82
N SER A 362 14.71 0.54 -5.49
CA SER A 362 14.99 1.55 -4.47
C SER A 362 14.89 2.97 -5.03
N PHE A 363 14.35 3.86 -4.21
CA PHE A 363 14.19 5.29 -4.43
C PHE A 363 14.78 6.05 -3.23
N GLN A 364 14.91 7.36 -3.32
CA GLN A 364 15.52 8.18 -2.27
C GLN A 364 14.83 8.01 -0.91
N ASN A 365 13.49 7.98 -0.90
CA ASN A 365 12.71 7.97 0.34
C ASN A 365 11.99 6.65 0.59
N GLY A 366 12.33 5.57 -0.12
CA GLY A 366 11.67 4.28 0.04
C GLY A 366 11.96 3.28 -1.06
N THR A 367 11.20 2.19 -1.06
CA THR A 367 11.38 1.09 -2.01
C THR A 367 10.02 0.72 -2.59
N TYR A 368 9.89 0.66 -3.91
CA TYR A 368 8.73 0.03 -4.56
C TYR A 368 8.94 -1.48 -4.62
N TYR A 369 7.85 -2.21 -4.41
CA TYR A 369 7.75 -3.65 -4.60
C TYR A 369 6.60 -3.94 -5.55
N TRP A 370 6.75 -4.94 -6.40
CA TRP A 370 5.71 -5.39 -7.30
C TRP A 370 5.54 -6.90 -7.23
N SER A 371 4.28 -7.33 -7.19
CA SER A 371 3.88 -8.71 -7.48
C SER A 371 2.66 -8.73 -8.40
N SER A 372 2.38 -9.89 -9.02
CA SER A 372 1.15 -10.08 -9.77
C SER A 372 -0.10 -10.02 -8.89
N ALA A 373 0.01 -10.31 -7.60
CA ALA A 373 -1.10 -10.31 -6.66
C ALA A 373 -1.47 -8.91 -6.17
N THR A 374 -0.47 -8.04 -5.95
CA THR A 374 -0.66 -6.76 -5.26
C THR A 374 -0.43 -5.52 -6.13
N GLY A 375 0.11 -5.66 -7.34
CA GLY A 375 0.56 -4.50 -8.11
C GLY A 375 1.80 -3.85 -7.49
N ALA A 376 2.08 -2.58 -7.80
CA ALA A 376 3.21 -1.88 -7.19
C ALA A 376 2.79 -1.21 -5.88
N ILE A 377 3.49 -1.51 -4.79
CA ILE A 377 3.28 -0.95 -3.45
C ILE A 377 4.63 -0.55 -2.90
N PHE A 378 4.72 0.60 -2.24
CA PHE A 378 5.98 1.07 -1.68
C PHE A 378 5.99 1.06 -0.15
N THR A 379 7.20 0.94 0.40
CA THR A 379 7.51 1.28 1.79
C THR A 379 8.30 2.59 1.81
N THR A 380 8.14 3.40 2.86
CA THR A 380 8.79 4.71 2.95
C THR A 380 9.11 5.10 4.40
N GLY A 381 9.98 6.09 4.56
CA GLY A 381 10.37 6.66 5.85
C GLY A 381 10.99 5.63 6.79
N LYS A 382 10.80 5.81 8.10
CA LYS A 382 11.35 4.92 9.14
C LYS A 382 10.91 3.47 8.97
N MET A 383 9.67 3.25 8.54
CA MET A 383 9.15 1.90 8.27
C MET A 383 9.90 1.27 7.08
N GLY A 384 10.00 1.95 5.95
CA GLY A 384 10.74 1.42 4.80
C GLY A 384 12.21 1.14 5.11
N ALA A 385 12.87 2.02 5.86
CA ALA A 385 14.24 1.79 6.32
C ALA A 385 14.36 0.51 7.15
N ALA A 386 13.51 0.34 8.17
CA ALA A 386 13.52 -0.86 9.01
C ALA A 386 13.17 -2.14 8.23
N HIS A 387 12.28 -2.05 7.23
CA HIS A 387 12.00 -3.18 6.33
C HIS A 387 13.23 -3.57 5.49
N ASN A 388 13.96 -2.60 4.96
CA ASN A 388 15.20 -2.85 4.23
C ASN A 388 16.29 -3.47 5.13
N GLU A 389 16.43 -3.01 6.38
CA GLU A 389 17.38 -3.58 7.37
C GLU A 389 17.08 -5.06 7.68
N MET A 390 15.81 -5.46 7.60
CA MET A 390 15.38 -6.85 7.77
C MET A 390 15.49 -7.72 6.50
N GLY A 391 16.16 -7.23 5.45
CA GLY A 391 16.34 -7.96 4.18
C GLY A 391 15.29 -7.66 3.12
N GLY A 392 14.40 -6.68 3.35
CA GLY A 392 13.42 -6.23 2.37
C GLY A 392 12.51 -7.37 1.89
N ALA A 393 12.40 -7.54 0.56
CA ALA A 393 11.53 -8.55 -0.04
C ALA A 393 11.95 -9.99 0.24
N ASP A 394 13.25 -10.25 0.46
CA ASP A 394 13.77 -11.59 0.82
C ASP A 394 13.84 -11.78 2.35
N GLY A 395 13.44 -10.76 3.12
CA GLY A 395 13.37 -10.78 4.57
C GLY A 395 12.20 -11.60 5.12
N SER A 396 12.21 -11.84 6.43
CA SER A 396 11.18 -12.64 7.12
C SER A 396 9.77 -12.08 6.97
N LEU A 397 9.63 -10.77 6.74
CA LEU A 397 8.35 -10.10 6.59
C LEU A 397 7.75 -10.23 5.18
N GLY A 398 8.59 -10.48 4.16
CA GLY A 398 8.18 -10.49 2.75
C GLY A 398 7.92 -9.10 2.18
N ILE A 399 7.18 -9.02 1.06
CA ILE A 399 6.82 -7.74 0.42
C ILE A 399 5.58 -7.09 1.07
N PRO A 400 5.42 -5.75 0.97
CA PRO A 400 4.18 -5.10 1.40
C PRO A 400 3.01 -5.54 0.51
N ILE A 401 1.87 -5.83 1.15
CA ILE A 401 0.62 -6.20 0.47
C ILE A 401 -0.47 -5.12 0.60
N SER A 402 -0.15 -4.02 1.28
CA SER A 402 -1.02 -2.86 1.45
C SER A 402 -0.19 -1.58 1.49
N THR A 403 -0.80 -0.45 1.13
CA THR A 403 -0.26 0.87 1.47
C THR A 403 -0.35 1.11 2.98
N TYR A 404 0.52 1.97 3.52
CA TYR A 404 0.45 2.28 4.94
C TYR A 404 -0.86 3.01 5.30
N GLN A 405 -1.32 2.82 6.53
CA GLN A 405 -2.52 3.44 7.08
C GLN A 405 -2.15 4.20 8.37
N THR A 406 -2.70 5.40 8.52
CA THR A 406 -2.56 6.18 9.76
C THR A 406 -3.49 5.64 10.85
N ILE A 407 -2.99 5.53 12.09
CA ILE A 407 -3.74 5.07 13.26
C ILE A 407 -3.84 6.22 14.26
N ALA A 408 -5.07 6.58 14.65
CA ALA A 408 -5.38 7.55 15.70
C ALA A 408 -4.55 8.85 15.62
N THR A 409 -4.26 9.34 14.41
CA THR A 409 -3.43 10.52 14.08
C THR A 409 -1.95 10.50 14.50
N VAL A 410 -1.50 9.51 15.27
CA VAL A 410 -0.12 9.48 15.81
C VAL A 410 0.73 8.33 15.26
N GLY A 411 0.13 7.21 14.86
CA GLY A 411 0.87 6.03 14.41
C GLY A 411 0.62 5.66 12.95
N ARG A 412 1.41 4.72 12.45
CA ARG A 412 1.24 4.11 11.13
C ARG A 412 1.23 2.59 11.25
N LYS A 413 0.50 1.92 10.37
CA LYS A 413 0.66 0.48 10.11
C LYS A 413 0.82 0.19 8.64
N GLN A 414 1.50 -0.90 8.31
CA GLN A 414 1.54 -1.44 6.96
C GLN A 414 1.58 -2.97 7.02
N VAL A 415 0.74 -3.63 6.22
CA VAL A 415 0.63 -5.09 6.18
C VAL A 415 1.55 -5.64 5.09
N PHE A 416 2.24 -6.73 5.43
CA PHE A 416 3.17 -7.49 4.62
C PHE A 416 2.71 -8.96 4.56
N GLU A 417 3.33 -9.76 3.70
CA GLU A 417 2.99 -11.18 3.51
C GLU A 417 2.97 -11.97 4.83
N ASN A 418 3.98 -11.75 5.69
CA ASN A 418 4.19 -12.57 6.89
C ASN A 418 3.98 -11.80 8.21
N GLY A 419 3.39 -10.60 8.15
CA GLY A 419 3.17 -9.80 9.36
C GLY A 419 2.69 -8.39 9.12
N THR A 420 2.69 -7.60 10.19
CA THR A 420 2.32 -6.19 10.13
C THR A 420 3.35 -5.35 10.85
N MET A 421 3.81 -4.31 10.15
CA MET A 421 4.62 -3.25 10.73
C MET A 421 3.74 -2.21 11.37
N TYR A 422 4.18 -1.73 12.51
CA TYR A 422 3.61 -0.62 13.24
C TYR A 422 4.70 0.40 13.53
N TRP A 423 4.34 1.66 13.52
CA TRP A 423 5.19 2.75 13.98
C TRP A 423 4.39 3.69 14.88
N SER A 424 4.98 4.08 16.01
CA SER A 424 4.52 5.19 16.83
C SER A 424 5.71 6.06 17.27
N PRO A 425 5.49 7.32 17.66
CA PRO A 425 6.52 8.16 18.25
C PRO A 425 7.12 7.56 19.54
N ALA A 426 6.31 6.85 20.32
CA ALA A 426 6.71 6.29 21.62
C ALA A 426 7.52 4.99 21.50
N THR A 427 7.14 4.10 20.57
CA THR A 427 7.70 2.75 20.50
C THR A 427 8.63 2.50 19.32
N GLY A 428 8.70 3.43 18.36
CA GLY A 428 9.47 3.27 17.14
C GLY A 428 8.81 2.30 16.16
N VAL A 429 9.58 1.76 15.21
CA VAL A 429 9.09 0.74 14.28
C VAL A 429 9.15 -0.63 14.96
N ARG A 430 8.03 -1.36 14.97
CA ARG A 430 7.92 -2.71 15.51
C ARG A 430 7.08 -3.57 14.58
N PHE A 431 7.26 -4.89 14.71
CA PHE A 431 6.65 -5.88 13.83
C PHE A 431 5.88 -6.87 14.67
N VAL A 432 4.69 -7.23 14.23
CA VAL A 432 3.89 -8.29 14.85
C VAL A 432 3.62 -9.35 13.79
N THR A 433 4.03 -10.58 14.10
CA THR A 433 4.03 -11.71 13.15
C THR A 433 3.43 -12.96 13.81
N GLY A 434 3.21 -14.00 12.99
CA GLY A 434 2.86 -15.34 13.48
C GLY A 434 1.57 -15.41 14.31
N VAL A 435 1.59 -16.28 15.33
CA VAL A 435 0.44 -16.54 16.23
C VAL A 435 0.03 -15.30 17.02
N ILE A 436 1.01 -14.54 17.55
CA ILE A 436 0.74 -13.31 18.31
C ILE A 436 0.09 -12.26 17.41
N GLY A 437 0.55 -12.11 16.17
CA GLY A 437 -0.05 -11.17 15.22
C GLY A 437 -1.52 -11.45 14.95
N ARG A 438 -1.91 -12.71 14.74
CA ARG A 438 -3.32 -13.04 14.50
C ARG A 438 -4.22 -12.66 15.67
N GLU A 439 -3.80 -13.01 16.90
CA GLU A 439 -4.57 -12.71 18.11
C GLU A 439 -4.59 -11.21 18.42
N TYR A 440 -3.45 -10.52 18.29
CA TYR A 440 -3.36 -9.07 18.50
C TYR A 440 -4.28 -8.30 17.56
N HIS A 441 -4.37 -8.70 16.30
CA HIS A 441 -5.28 -8.06 15.34
C HIS A 441 -6.75 -8.35 15.68
N ALA A 442 -7.07 -9.56 16.15
CA ALA A 442 -8.41 -9.91 16.62
C ALA A 442 -8.85 -9.08 17.85
N LEU A 443 -7.88 -8.66 18.67
CA LEU A 443 -8.09 -7.76 19.81
C LEU A 443 -8.19 -6.27 19.42
N GLY A 444 -8.19 -5.93 18.13
CA GLY A 444 -8.28 -4.55 17.64
C GLY A 444 -6.94 -3.85 17.42
N GLY A 445 -5.82 -4.57 17.50
CA GLY A 445 -4.48 -4.03 17.25
C GLY A 445 -4.14 -2.86 18.19
N PRO A 446 -3.55 -1.76 17.69
CA PRO A 446 -3.16 -0.62 18.54
C PRO A 446 -4.32 0.11 19.20
N SER A 447 -5.56 -0.06 18.71
CA SER A 447 -6.76 0.48 19.35
C SER A 447 -7.34 -0.46 20.42
N GLY A 448 -6.76 -1.66 20.55
CA GLY A 448 -7.12 -2.65 21.55
C GLY A 448 -6.45 -2.40 22.91
N PRO A 449 -6.62 -3.32 23.87
CA PRO A 449 -6.16 -3.15 25.25
C PRO A 449 -4.65 -3.06 25.39
N LEU A 450 -3.88 -3.62 24.45
CA LEU A 450 -2.42 -3.66 24.52
C LEU A 450 -1.72 -2.39 24.00
N GLY A 451 -2.39 -1.55 23.21
CA GLY A 451 -1.74 -0.42 22.54
C GLY A 451 -0.75 -0.87 21.46
N PHE A 452 0.18 0.00 21.08
CA PHE A 452 1.21 -0.32 20.08
C PHE A 452 2.20 -1.38 20.57
N PRO A 453 2.76 -2.20 19.67
CA PRO A 453 3.91 -3.03 20.00
C PRO A 453 5.08 -2.15 20.47
N ALA A 454 5.75 -2.57 21.54
CA ALA A 454 6.82 -1.84 22.22
C ALA A 454 8.15 -2.61 22.24
N GLY A 455 8.11 -3.93 22.12
CA GLY A 455 9.28 -4.80 22.01
C GLY A 455 9.18 -5.78 20.86
N ASP A 456 10.26 -6.52 20.65
CA ASP A 456 10.37 -7.48 19.57
C ASP A 456 9.68 -8.80 19.93
N TYR A 457 9.32 -9.56 18.89
CA TYR A 457 8.77 -10.91 19.01
C TYR A 457 9.87 -11.87 19.50
N ARG A 458 9.65 -12.53 20.64
CA ARG A 458 10.62 -13.40 21.31
C ARG A 458 10.13 -14.84 21.36
N THR A 459 11.07 -15.78 21.22
CA THR A 459 10.84 -17.17 21.62
C THR A 459 10.91 -17.29 23.14
N ALA A 460 10.13 -18.22 23.68
CA ALA A 460 10.05 -18.51 25.10
C ALA A 460 10.04 -20.04 25.30
N PRO A 461 10.29 -20.56 26.52
CA PRO A 461 10.36 -22.00 26.79
C PRO A 461 9.12 -22.76 26.29
N ASN A 462 9.27 -24.06 26.03
CA ASN A 462 8.20 -24.95 25.58
C ASN A 462 7.53 -24.49 24.26
N ASP A 463 8.35 -24.02 23.32
CA ASP A 463 7.93 -23.45 22.03
C ASP A 463 6.97 -22.26 22.16
N GLY A 464 6.95 -21.59 23.32
CA GLY A 464 6.14 -20.40 23.49
C GLY A 464 6.72 -19.19 22.78
N ARG A 465 5.91 -18.14 22.73
CA ARG A 465 6.21 -16.86 22.09
C ARG A 465 5.75 -15.75 23.01
N SER A 466 6.47 -14.64 23.03
CA SER A 466 6.03 -13.45 23.73
C SER A 466 6.38 -12.17 22.99
N GLN A 467 5.63 -11.11 23.23
CA GLN A 467 5.93 -9.78 22.71
C GLN A 467 5.38 -8.71 23.64
N VAL A 468 6.19 -7.68 23.88
CA VAL A 468 5.85 -6.53 24.73
C VAL A 468 5.12 -5.46 23.91
N PHE A 469 4.06 -4.91 24.49
CA PHE A 469 3.26 -3.81 23.98
C PHE A 469 3.20 -2.69 25.04
N GLU A 470 2.67 -1.52 24.67
CA GLU A 470 2.60 -0.35 25.56
C GLU A 470 1.94 -0.66 26.91
N ASN A 471 0.83 -1.38 26.90
CA ASN A 471 0.00 -1.62 28.07
C ASN A 471 0.11 -3.05 28.63
N GLY A 472 1.03 -3.87 28.11
CA GLY A 472 1.22 -5.23 28.60
C GLY A 472 2.07 -6.11 27.71
N THR A 473 2.13 -7.40 28.04
CA THR A 473 2.86 -8.40 27.27
C THR A 473 1.90 -9.47 26.79
N PHE A 474 1.97 -9.82 25.50
CA PHE A 474 1.25 -10.96 24.96
C PHE A 474 2.14 -12.20 25.08
N TYR A 475 1.59 -13.29 25.61
CA TYR A 475 2.24 -14.60 25.70
C TYR A 475 1.41 -15.62 24.92
N TRP A 476 2.09 -16.57 24.29
CA TRP A 476 1.47 -17.70 23.61
C TRP A 476 2.26 -18.97 23.90
N SER A 477 1.57 -20.09 24.12
CA SER A 477 2.17 -21.42 24.11
C SER A 477 1.18 -22.45 23.56
N THR A 478 1.70 -23.59 23.07
CA THR A 478 0.86 -24.67 22.52
C THR A 478 -0.16 -25.21 23.53
N GLY A 479 0.16 -25.17 24.83
CA GLY A 479 -0.70 -25.69 25.89
C GLY A 479 -1.83 -24.74 26.33
N ASN A 480 -1.62 -23.42 26.29
CA ASN A 480 -2.58 -22.44 26.82
C ASN A 480 -3.20 -21.53 25.75
N GLY A 481 -2.67 -21.52 24.53
CA GLY A 481 -3.05 -20.53 23.53
C GLY A 481 -2.51 -19.14 23.86
N GLY A 482 -3.13 -18.11 23.28
CA GLY A 482 -2.69 -16.72 23.37
C GLY A 482 -3.40 -15.94 24.46
N HIS A 483 -2.63 -15.38 25.40
CA HIS A 483 -3.14 -14.56 26.49
C HIS A 483 -2.21 -13.39 26.76
N PHE A 484 -2.77 -12.22 27.04
CA PHE A 484 -2.00 -11.05 27.42
C PHE A 484 -2.13 -10.73 28.91
N MET A 485 -1.08 -10.15 29.46
CA MET A 485 -1.04 -9.63 30.83
C MET A 485 -0.80 -8.12 30.78
N LEU A 486 -1.65 -7.35 31.45
CA LEU A 486 -1.51 -5.89 31.50
C LEU A 486 -0.36 -5.49 32.41
N SER A 487 0.33 -4.39 32.06
CA SER A 487 1.55 -3.94 32.74
C SER A 487 1.39 -3.83 34.26
N GLN A 488 0.22 -3.34 34.72
CA GLN A 488 -0.09 -3.14 36.14
C GLN A 488 0.11 -4.38 37.02
N PHE A 489 -0.01 -5.60 36.46
CA PHE A 489 0.24 -6.84 37.18
C PHE A 489 1.26 -7.77 36.52
N ASN A 490 1.65 -7.50 35.28
CA ASN A 490 2.70 -8.25 34.60
C ASN A 490 4.06 -8.08 35.29
N GLU A 491 4.36 -6.89 35.82
CA GLU A 491 5.63 -6.64 36.52
C GLU A 491 5.85 -7.57 37.71
N GLY A 492 4.82 -7.81 38.53
CA GLY A 492 4.93 -8.74 39.66
C GLY A 492 5.03 -10.21 39.23
N TYR A 493 4.46 -10.56 38.08
CA TYR A 493 4.63 -11.89 37.48
C TYR A 493 6.05 -12.09 36.93
N GLU A 494 6.57 -11.11 36.20
CA GLU A 494 7.94 -11.11 35.67
C GLU A 494 8.99 -11.08 36.79
N SER A 495 8.73 -10.39 37.92
CA SER A 495 9.64 -10.42 39.08
C SER A 495 9.75 -11.80 39.74
N GLN A 496 8.80 -12.70 39.48
CA GLN A 496 8.82 -14.10 39.91
C GLN A 496 9.38 -15.04 38.83
N GLY A 497 10.04 -14.49 37.80
CA GLY A 497 10.64 -15.25 36.69
C GLY A 497 9.73 -15.43 35.49
N GLY A 498 8.54 -14.83 35.49
CA GLY A 498 7.60 -14.89 34.37
C GLY A 498 7.33 -16.32 33.90
N VAL A 499 7.39 -16.55 32.59
CA VAL A 499 7.16 -17.87 31.97
C VAL A 499 8.22 -18.93 32.33
N THR A 500 9.39 -18.50 32.81
CA THR A 500 10.46 -19.39 33.31
C THR A 500 10.33 -19.67 34.81
N GLY A 501 9.46 -18.91 35.49
CA GLY A 501 9.21 -19.02 36.91
C GLY A 501 8.27 -20.19 37.27
N PRO A 502 7.97 -20.36 38.56
CA PRO A 502 7.20 -21.51 39.06
C PRO A 502 5.72 -21.47 38.68
N TYR A 503 5.22 -20.36 38.11
CA TYR A 503 3.81 -20.19 37.77
C TYR A 503 3.50 -20.50 36.31
N GLY A 504 4.52 -20.53 35.44
CA GLY A 504 4.36 -20.83 34.02
C GLY A 504 3.55 -19.78 33.25
N TYR A 505 3.06 -20.15 32.07
CA TYR A 505 2.34 -19.25 31.17
C TYR A 505 1.00 -18.76 31.74
N PRO A 506 0.51 -17.59 31.28
CA PRO A 506 -0.88 -17.21 31.50
C PRO A 506 -1.83 -18.24 30.86
N ALA A 507 -2.86 -18.63 31.61
CA ALA A 507 -3.78 -19.72 31.24
C ALA A 507 -5.25 -19.26 31.13
N GLY A 508 -5.47 -17.95 31.05
CA GLY A 508 -6.81 -17.39 30.91
C GLY A 508 -6.80 -15.87 30.80
N VAL A 509 -7.97 -15.29 30.59
CA VAL A 509 -8.17 -13.83 30.56
C VAL A 509 -8.22 -13.24 31.98
N ALA A 510 -7.86 -11.97 32.12
CA ALA A 510 -7.97 -11.27 33.39
C ALA A 510 -9.44 -11.10 33.80
N THR A 511 -9.75 -11.42 35.05
CA THR A 511 -11.05 -11.23 35.69
C THR A 511 -11.00 -9.99 36.58
N ALA A 512 -11.99 -9.11 36.46
CA ALA A 512 -12.13 -7.94 37.33
C ALA A 512 -12.75 -8.34 38.68
N TYR A 513 -12.29 -7.70 39.75
CA TYR A 513 -12.73 -7.93 41.13
C TYR A 513 -13.06 -6.59 41.81
N ALA A 514 -13.72 -6.64 42.97
CA ALA A 514 -14.13 -5.44 43.70
C ALA A 514 -12.95 -4.54 44.09
N GLY A 515 -13.17 -3.22 44.17
CA GLY A 515 -12.10 -2.26 44.48
C GLY A 515 -11.14 -2.00 43.32
N GLY A 516 -11.52 -2.35 42.08
CA GLY A 516 -10.76 -2.06 40.86
C GLY A 516 -9.56 -2.98 40.63
N GLY A 517 -9.46 -4.10 41.35
CA GLY A 517 -8.40 -5.07 41.14
C GLY A 517 -8.73 -6.13 40.10
N PHE A 518 -7.72 -6.91 39.73
CA PHE A 518 -7.79 -7.96 38.72
C PHE A 518 -7.17 -9.26 39.23
N GLY A 519 -7.56 -10.37 38.63
CA GLY A 519 -6.87 -11.65 38.81
C GLY A 519 -6.84 -12.44 37.51
N GLN A 520 -5.74 -13.15 37.27
CA GLN A 520 -5.55 -13.92 36.05
C GLN A 520 -4.93 -15.27 36.37
N ALA A 521 -5.48 -16.32 35.77
CA ALA A 521 -4.97 -17.68 35.92
C ALA A 521 -3.63 -17.85 35.21
N LEU A 522 -2.75 -18.64 35.83
CA LEU A 522 -1.45 -19.08 35.32
C LEU A 522 -1.44 -20.61 35.33
N GLU A 523 -0.56 -21.25 34.55
CA GLU A 523 -0.43 -22.72 34.47
C GLU A 523 -0.38 -23.39 35.85
N ALA A 524 0.37 -22.79 36.78
CA ALA A 524 0.55 -23.29 38.13
C ALA A 524 0.10 -22.29 39.22
N GLY A 525 -0.98 -21.55 39.00
CA GLY A 525 -1.54 -20.65 40.02
C GLY A 525 -2.38 -19.51 39.46
N ALA A 526 -2.32 -18.37 40.12
CA ALA A 526 -2.94 -17.13 39.64
C ALA A 526 -2.19 -15.92 40.18
N VAL A 527 -2.13 -14.85 39.38
CA VAL A 527 -1.76 -13.51 39.85
C VAL A 527 -3.02 -12.75 40.23
N TYR A 528 -2.96 -11.99 41.33
CA TYR A 528 -3.98 -11.06 41.75
C TYR A 528 -3.35 -9.70 42.01
N TRP A 529 -4.04 -8.64 41.61
CA TRP A 529 -3.58 -7.27 41.75
C TRP A 529 -4.72 -6.37 42.22
N SER A 530 -4.39 -5.41 43.08
CA SER A 530 -5.24 -4.26 43.36
C SER A 530 -4.36 -3.02 43.53
N PRO A 531 -4.91 -1.80 43.39
CA PRO A 531 -4.16 -0.57 43.67
C PRO A 531 -3.53 -0.55 45.07
N SER A 532 -4.17 -1.20 46.05
CA SER A 532 -3.71 -1.23 47.45
C SER A 532 -2.67 -2.31 47.77
N THR A 533 -2.61 -3.39 46.99
CA THR A 533 -1.77 -4.56 47.31
C THR A 533 -0.63 -4.77 46.32
N GLY A 534 -0.70 -4.16 45.13
CA GLY A 534 0.14 -4.55 44.01
C GLY A 534 -0.13 -6.00 43.57
N ALA A 535 0.71 -6.50 42.67
CA ALA A 535 0.59 -7.86 42.15
C ALA A 535 1.15 -8.88 43.15
N ARG A 536 0.39 -9.93 43.42
CA ARG A 536 0.76 -11.04 44.30
C ARG A 536 0.29 -12.35 43.68
N LEU A 537 1.15 -13.35 43.74
CA LEU A 537 0.89 -14.64 43.11
C LEU A 537 0.50 -15.67 44.17
N THR A 538 -0.45 -16.53 43.81
CA THR A 538 -0.95 -17.60 44.67
C THR A 538 -0.81 -18.92 43.91
N THR A 539 -0.44 -19.99 44.61
CA THR A 539 -0.23 -21.31 44.00
C THR A 539 -0.62 -22.45 44.94
N GLY A 540 -0.68 -23.66 44.39
CA GLY A 540 -0.77 -24.90 45.12
C GLY A 540 -1.99 -25.00 46.03
N VAL A 541 -1.79 -25.63 47.19
CA VAL A 541 -2.84 -25.87 48.19
C VAL A 541 -3.45 -24.58 48.75
N LEU A 542 -2.65 -23.51 48.90
CA LEU A 542 -3.13 -22.24 49.45
C LEU A 542 -4.01 -21.51 48.43
N GLY A 543 -3.55 -21.40 47.17
CA GLY A 543 -4.31 -20.79 46.08
C GLY A 543 -5.62 -21.52 45.78
N ARG A 544 -5.63 -22.85 45.87
CA ARG A 544 -6.88 -23.64 45.74
C ARG A 544 -7.89 -23.30 46.83
N LEU A 545 -7.48 -23.31 48.10
CA LEU A 545 -8.38 -22.91 49.18
C LEU A 545 -8.87 -21.47 49.01
N PHE A 546 -7.97 -20.54 48.68
CA PHE A 546 -8.32 -19.14 48.42
C PHE A 546 -9.40 -19.01 47.33
N THR A 547 -9.26 -19.75 46.24
CA THR A 547 -10.26 -19.76 45.15
C THR A 547 -11.60 -20.32 45.61
N THR A 548 -11.61 -21.42 46.39
CA THR A 548 -12.86 -21.98 46.94
C THR A 548 -13.57 -21.04 47.93
N LEU A 549 -12.83 -20.11 48.55
CA LEU A 549 -13.38 -19.09 49.44
C LEU A 549 -13.91 -17.86 48.69
N GLY A 550 -13.92 -17.88 47.35
CA GLY A 550 -14.39 -16.77 46.51
C GLY A 550 -13.28 -15.80 46.06
N GLY A 551 -12.01 -16.17 46.25
CA GLY A 551 -10.87 -15.34 45.85
C GLY A 551 -10.89 -13.95 46.52
N PRO A 552 -10.52 -12.87 45.81
CA PRO A 552 -10.51 -11.51 46.35
C PRO A 552 -11.86 -11.00 46.88
N ASN A 553 -12.99 -11.50 46.35
CA ASN A 553 -14.32 -11.16 46.85
C ASN A 553 -14.72 -11.95 48.10
N GLY A 554 -13.90 -12.92 48.50
CA GLY A 554 -14.12 -13.81 49.63
C GLY A 554 -13.78 -13.20 50.98
N VAL A 555 -13.83 -14.06 52.00
CA VAL A 555 -13.59 -13.68 53.41
C VAL A 555 -12.18 -13.15 53.69
N LEU A 556 -11.21 -13.44 52.83
CA LEU A 556 -9.80 -13.07 53.02
C LEU A 556 -9.39 -11.77 52.31
N GLY A 557 -10.11 -11.32 51.29
CA GLY A 557 -9.69 -10.21 50.44
C GLY A 557 -8.48 -10.53 49.56
N TYR A 558 -7.79 -9.50 49.06
CA TYR A 558 -6.62 -9.69 48.20
C TYR A 558 -5.41 -10.25 48.96
N PRO A 559 -4.55 -11.05 48.30
CA PRO A 559 -3.24 -11.39 48.82
C PRO A 559 -2.39 -10.13 49.03
N ILE A 560 -1.66 -10.07 50.13
CA ILE A 560 -0.75 -8.97 50.47
C ILE A 560 0.71 -9.42 50.63
N GLY A 561 0.94 -10.71 50.89
CA GLY A 561 2.26 -11.30 51.03
C GLY A 561 2.52 -12.42 50.03
N ASP A 562 3.79 -12.79 49.91
CA ASP A 562 4.23 -13.87 49.04
C ASP A 562 3.93 -15.25 49.63
N TYR A 563 3.84 -16.23 48.75
CA TYR A 563 3.72 -17.63 49.13
C TYR A 563 5.02 -18.09 49.83
N THR A 564 4.95 -18.34 51.13
CA THR A 564 6.13 -18.63 51.96
C THR A 564 6.27 -20.13 52.20
N HIS A 565 7.46 -20.66 51.94
CA HIS A 565 7.89 -21.99 52.41
C HIS A 565 8.60 -21.87 53.75
N ARG A 566 8.24 -22.73 54.71
CA ARG A 566 8.81 -22.74 56.05
C ARG A 566 9.73 -23.95 56.24
N ALA A 567 10.71 -23.81 57.14
CA ALA A 567 11.72 -24.85 57.42
C ALA A 567 11.13 -26.16 57.95
N ASP A 568 9.97 -26.10 58.60
CA ASP A 568 9.19 -27.24 59.09
C ASP A 568 8.34 -27.92 57.99
N GLY A 569 8.50 -27.51 56.72
CA GLY A 569 7.72 -27.99 55.59
C GLY A 569 6.34 -27.35 55.45
N GLY A 570 5.97 -26.44 56.36
CA GLY A 570 4.74 -25.68 56.29
C GLY A 570 4.74 -24.62 55.20
N ARG A 571 3.54 -24.14 54.86
CA ARG A 571 3.33 -23.09 53.87
C ARG A 571 2.40 -22.04 54.44
N SER A 572 2.60 -20.78 54.07
CA SER A 572 1.67 -19.72 54.45
C SER A 572 1.61 -18.60 53.43
N GLN A 573 0.47 -17.91 53.37
CA GLN A 573 0.33 -16.68 52.60
C GLN A 573 -0.64 -15.71 53.30
N ALA A 574 -0.23 -14.45 53.39
CA ALA A 574 -1.01 -13.39 54.01
C ALA A 574 -1.94 -12.71 52.99
N PHE A 575 -3.14 -12.38 53.44
CA PHE A 575 -4.22 -11.69 52.74
C PHE A 575 -4.70 -10.50 53.58
N GLN A 576 -5.45 -9.59 52.98
CA GLN A 576 -5.93 -8.37 53.64
C GLN A 576 -6.64 -8.63 54.98
N LYS A 577 -7.42 -9.71 55.07
CA LYS A 577 -8.27 -10.02 56.24
C LYS A 577 -7.83 -11.29 56.99
N GLY A 578 -6.69 -11.87 56.66
CA GLY A 578 -6.21 -13.07 57.34
C GLY A 578 -5.04 -13.76 56.64
N THR A 579 -4.66 -14.93 57.12
CA THR A 579 -3.55 -15.72 56.59
C THR A 579 -4.01 -17.14 56.36
N ILE A 580 -3.67 -17.72 55.21
CA ILE A 580 -3.83 -19.16 54.99
C ILE A 580 -2.53 -19.84 55.42
N TYR A 581 -2.65 -20.88 56.23
CA TYR A 581 -1.57 -21.78 56.63
C TYR A 581 -1.83 -23.17 56.10
N TRP A 582 -0.76 -23.92 55.85
CA TRP A 582 -0.81 -25.35 55.54
C TRP A 582 0.33 -26.08 56.21
N SER A 583 0.05 -27.28 56.72
CA SER A 583 1.05 -28.28 57.07
C SER A 583 0.60 -29.66 56.60
N PRO A 584 1.51 -30.65 56.48
CA PRO A 584 1.14 -32.01 56.11
C PRO A 584 0.08 -32.62 57.05
N ALA A 585 0.10 -32.25 58.33
CA ALA A 585 -0.79 -32.78 59.35
C ALA A 585 -2.19 -32.12 59.37
N THR A 586 -2.32 -30.88 58.92
CA THR A 586 -3.55 -30.08 59.11
C THR A 586 -4.27 -29.70 57.83
N GLY A 587 -3.60 -29.80 56.68
CA GLY A 587 -4.11 -29.28 55.42
C GLY A 587 -4.16 -27.74 55.41
N ALA A 588 -4.80 -27.17 54.39
CA ALA A 588 -4.90 -25.71 54.25
C ALA A 588 -6.06 -25.18 55.11
N ARG A 589 -5.78 -24.20 55.95
CA ARG A 589 -6.74 -23.55 56.88
C ARG A 589 -6.47 -22.05 56.93
N TYR A 590 -7.52 -21.24 57.04
CA TYR A 590 -7.35 -19.79 57.19
C TYR A 590 -7.56 -19.33 58.62
N MET A 591 -6.80 -18.30 59.01
CA MET A 591 -6.93 -17.58 60.27
C MET A 591 -7.23 -16.11 59.97
N LEU A 592 -8.33 -15.57 60.51
CA LEU A 592 -8.66 -14.14 60.37
C LEU A 592 -7.66 -13.25 61.11
N ALA A 593 -7.44 -12.05 60.58
CA ALA A 593 -6.39 -11.13 61.04
C ALA A 593 -6.53 -10.74 62.51
N GLU A 594 -7.77 -10.63 63.01
CA GLU A 594 -8.09 -10.31 64.39
C GLU A 594 -7.48 -11.30 65.38
N ILE A 595 -7.64 -12.61 65.12
CA ILE A 595 -7.00 -13.67 65.90
C ILE A 595 -5.49 -13.69 65.62
N GLY A 596 -5.12 -13.55 64.33
CA GLY A 596 -3.75 -13.66 63.83
C GLY A 596 -2.77 -12.71 64.53
N ALA A 597 -3.18 -11.49 64.83
CA ALA A 597 -2.34 -10.51 65.52
C ALA A 597 -1.87 -10.99 66.90
N GLY A 598 -2.74 -11.66 67.66
CA GLY A 598 -2.37 -12.25 68.95
C GLY A 598 -1.61 -13.57 68.80
N TYR A 599 -1.98 -14.39 67.82
CA TYR A 599 -1.26 -15.63 67.52
C TYR A 599 0.21 -15.38 67.12
N ALA A 600 0.47 -14.31 66.35
CA ALA A 600 1.81 -13.90 65.97
C ALA A 600 2.70 -13.51 67.17
N LYS A 601 2.13 -12.89 68.22
CA LYS A 601 2.85 -12.56 69.47
C LYS A 601 3.29 -13.81 70.24
N LEU A 602 2.74 -14.97 69.90
CA LEU A 602 2.96 -16.25 70.55
C LEU A 602 3.79 -17.17 69.64
N SER A 603 4.71 -16.56 68.86
CA SER A 603 5.58 -17.21 67.88
C SER A 603 4.86 -17.93 66.74
N GLY A 604 3.55 -17.72 66.58
CA GLY A 604 2.74 -18.26 65.50
C GLY A 604 2.89 -19.79 65.35
N THR A 605 3.08 -20.26 64.13
CA THR A 605 3.21 -21.70 63.85
C THR A 605 4.49 -22.34 64.38
N GLY A 606 5.49 -21.53 64.74
CA GLY A 606 6.72 -22.00 65.39
C GLY A 606 6.64 -22.03 66.92
N GLY A 607 5.54 -21.56 67.52
CA GLY A 607 5.30 -21.61 68.96
C GLY A 607 4.62 -22.89 69.42
N ASP A 608 4.37 -22.97 70.73
CA ASP A 608 3.83 -24.16 71.41
C ASP A 608 2.45 -24.63 70.88
N TYR A 609 1.73 -23.78 70.16
CA TYR A 609 0.36 -24.04 69.73
C TYR A 609 0.24 -24.64 68.33
N GLY A 610 1.32 -24.57 67.53
CA GLY A 610 1.38 -25.16 66.19
C GLY A 610 0.35 -24.62 65.20
N TYR A 611 0.12 -25.33 64.11
CA TYR A 611 -0.72 -24.93 62.97
C TYR A 611 -2.22 -24.92 63.29
N PRO A 612 -3.02 -24.13 62.55
CA PRO A 612 -4.48 -24.23 62.58
C PRO A 612 -4.97 -25.61 62.11
N THR A 613 -5.88 -26.22 62.87
CA THR A 613 -6.49 -27.53 62.52
C THR A 613 -7.84 -27.38 61.80
N GLN A 614 -8.50 -26.24 61.98
CA GLN A 614 -9.73 -25.81 61.29
C GLN A 614 -9.59 -24.36 60.82
N SER A 615 -10.48 -23.88 59.97
CA SER A 615 -10.54 -22.45 59.63
C SER A 615 -11.24 -21.66 60.74
N THR A 616 -10.97 -20.36 60.85
CA THR A 616 -11.60 -19.51 61.89
C THR A 616 -13.12 -19.63 61.85
N VAL A 617 -13.71 -19.87 63.03
CA VAL A 617 -15.15 -19.91 63.24
C VAL A 617 -15.58 -18.58 63.87
N SER A 618 -16.60 -17.96 63.28
CA SER A 618 -17.26 -16.79 63.85
C SER A 618 -18.37 -17.21 64.80
N HIS A 619 -18.42 -16.55 65.95
CA HIS A 619 -19.53 -16.66 66.89
C HIS A 619 -20.05 -15.25 67.20
N GLU A 620 -21.18 -15.17 67.89
CA GLU A 620 -21.68 -13.90 68.39
C GLU A 620 -20.65 -13.26 69.33
N GLY A 621 -20.21 -12.03 69.02
CA GLY A 621 -19.27 -11.27 69.84
C GLY A 621 -17.78 -11.58 69.63
N GLY A 622 -17.40 -12.52 68.75
CA GLY A 622 -15.98 -12.81 68.50
C GLY A 622 -15.68 -14.00 67.58
N TYR A 623 -14.46 -14.50 67.70
CA TYR A 623 -13.93 -15.57 66.85
C TYR A 623 -13.26 -16.67 67.66
N SER A 624 -13.23 -17.89 67.12
CA SER A 624 -12.40 -18.99 67.63
C SER A 624 -11.58 -19.64 66.53
N GLN A 625 -10.38 -20.08 66.87
CA GLN A 625 -9.45 -20.73 65.96
C GLN A 625 -8.83 -21.95 66.63
N GLN A 626 -9.16 -23.14 66.11
CA GLN A 626 -8.57 -24.38 66.59
C GLN A 626 -7.13 -24.52 66.08
N LEU A 627 -6.22 -24.87 66.98
CA LEU A 627 -4.78 -25.05 66.77
C LEU A 627 -4.38 -26.48 67.20
N GLN A 628 -3.16 -26.90 66.88
CA GLN A 628 -2.68 -28.25 67.25
C GLN A 628 -2.64 -28.46 68.76
N ALA A 629 -2.28 -27.44 69.55
CA ALA A 629 -2.19 -27.54 71.01
C ALA A 629 -3.11 -26.56 71.78
N GLY A 630 -4.33 -26.35 71.29
CA GLY A 630 -5.36 -25.57 71.99
C GLY A 630 -6.29 -24.80 71.05
N THR A 631 -7.03 -23.85 71.61
CA THR A 631 -7.91 -22.96 70.84
C THR A 631 -7.61 -21.51 71.17
N ALA A 632 -7.45 -20.67 70.13
CA ALA A 632 -7.40 -19.23 70.27
C ALA A 632 -8.80 -18.65 70.16
N TYR A 633 -9.16 -17.77 71.08
CA TYR A 633 -10.41 -17.04 71.08
C TYR A 633 -10.11 -15.54 71.02
N TRP A 634 -10.89 -14.79 70.26
CA TRP A 634 -10.75 -13.35 70.17
C TRP A 634 -12.08 -12.65 70.40
N THR A 635 -12.03 -11.56 71.14
CA THR A 635 -13.08 -10.55 71.25
C THR A 635 -12.45 -9.17 71.13
N SER A 636 -13.23 -8.15 70.78
CA SER A 636 -12.74 -6.76 70.76
C SER A 636 -12.27 -6.27 72.13
N ALA A 637 -12.89 -6.75 73.22
CA ALA A 637 -12.56 -6.34 74.58
C ALA A 637 -11.29 -7.00 75.14
N ALA A 638 -11.05 -8.29 74.84
CA ALA A 638 -9.90 -9.01 75.37
C ALA A 638 -8.73 -9.10 74.38
N GLY A 639 -8.99 -8.99 73.07
CA GLY A 639 -8.06 -9.47 72.05
C GLY A 639 -7.94 -11.00 72.08
N THR A 640 -6.85 -11.55 71.51
CA THR A 640 -6.65 -13.00 71.45
C THR A 640 -6.24 -13.58 72.81
N ARG A 641 -6.92 -14.64 73.24
CA ARG A 641 -6.58 -15.46 74.41
C ARG A 641 -6.54 -16.93 74.01
N LEU A 642 -5.55 -17.64 74.54
CA LEU A 642 -5.39 -19.08 74.30
C LEU A 642 -5.92 -19.88 75.47
N THR A 643 -6.69 -20.92 75.16
CA THR A 643 -7.14 -21.91 76.13
C THR A 643 -6.55 -23.27 75.74
N THR A 644 -5.85 -23.90 76.67
CA THR A 644 -5.15 -25.18 76.44
C THR A 644 -5.26 -26.14 77.63
N GLY A 645 -4.70 -27.34 77.46
CA GLY A 645 -4.64 -28.38 78.48
C GLY A 645 -6.01 -28.87 78.94
N LYS A 646 -6.08 -29.32 80.19
CA LYS A 646 -7.31 -29.86 80.78
C LYS A 646 -8.42 -28.81 80.93
N ILE A 647 -8.06 -27.53 81.12
CA ILE A 647 -9.03 -26.41 81.14
C ILE A 647 -9.74 -26.32 79.79
N ALA A 648 -9.03 -26.43 78.67
CA ALA A 648 -9.65 -26.41 77.34
C ALA A 648 -10.68 -27.52 77.15
N SER A 649 -10.36 -28.75 77.55
CA SER A 649 -11.28 -29.88 77.43
C SER A 649 -12.61 -29.64 78.16
N VAL A 650 -12.54 -29.13 79.39
CA VAL A 650 -13.75 -28.82 80.17
C VAL A 650 -14.48 -27.61 79.63
N TYR A 651 -13.75 -26.56 79.23
CA TYR A 651 -14.35 -25.36 78.65
C TYR A 651 -15.15 -25.67 77.36
N VAL A 652 -14.58 -26.47 76.45
CA VAL A 652 -15.29 -26.94 75.25
C VAL A 652 -16.52 -27.79 75.62
N GLY A 653 -16.41 -28.67 76.62
CA GLY A 653 -17.54 -29.47 77.12
C GLY A 653 -18.67 -28.62 77.72
N LEU A 654 -18.37 -27.41 78.20
CA LEU A 654 -19.35 -26.45 78.73
C LEU A 654 -19.98 -25.55 77.65
N GLY A 655 -19.74 -25.84 76.36
CA GLY A 655 -20.23 -25.06 75.22
C GLY A 655 -19.26 -24.00 74.70
N GLY A 656 -18.04 -23.92 75.26
CA GLY A 656 -17.02 -22.96 74.82
C GLY A 656 -17.51 -21.50 74.89
N PRO A 657 -17.29 -20.67 73.85
CA PRO A 657 -17.60 -19.24 73.89
C PRO A 657 -19.10 -18.94 73.95
N THR A 658 -19.95 -19.85 73.45
CA THR A 658 -21.42 -19.73 73.54
C THR A 658 -21.99 -20.35 74.81
N GLY A 659 -21.13 -20.97 75.63
CA GLY A 659 -21.47 -21.61 76.89
C GLY A 659 -21.57 -20.66 78.08
N SER A 660 -21.88 -21.22 79.24
CA SER A 660 -22.14 -20.47 80.48
C SER A 660 -20.96 -19.61 80.99
N LEU A 661 -19.73 -19.90 80.57
CA LEU A 661 -18.53 -19.14 80.95
C LEU A 661 -18.26 -17.93 80.05
N GLY A 662 -18.80 -17.92 78.83
CA GLY A 662 -18.45 -16.93 77.80
C GLY A 662 -17.00 -17.03 77.33
N TYR A 663 -16.49 -15.98 76.69
CA TYR A 663 -15.12 -15.90 76.17
C TYR A 663 -14.06 -15.83 77.26
N PRO A 664 -12.84 -16.36 77.02
CA PRO A 664 -11.70 -16.10 77.88
C PRO A 664 -11.31 -14.62 77.85
N THR A 665 -11.09 -14.03 79.03
CA THR A 665 -10.67 -12.63 79.20
C THR A 665 -9.24 -12.52 79.70
N GLY A 666 -8.75 -13.55 80.41
CA GLY A 666 -7.38 -13.63 80.93
C GLY A 666 -6.55 -14.69 80.21
N ASP A 667 -5.23 -14.58 80.32
CA ASP A 667 -4.31 -15.59 79.82
C ASP A 667 -4.41 -16.88 80.63
N TYR A 668 -3.96 -17.99 80.03
CA TYR A 668 -3.78 -19.25 80.74
C TYR A 668 -2.49 -19.17 81.57
N VAL A 669 -2.62 -19.16 82.90
CA VAL A 669 -1.51 -18.89 83.83
C VAL A 669 -1.13 -20.14 84.61
N LYS A 670 0.18 -20.36 84.80
CA LYS A 670 0.73 -21.23 85.84
C LYS A 670 0.92 -20.43 87.11
N ASN A 671 0.09 -20.70 88.11
CA ASN A 671 0.16 -20.04 89.41
C ASN A 671 1.35 -20.56 90.22
N ALA A 672 1.78 -19.77 91.21
CA ALA A 672 2.92 -20.10 92.07
C ALA A 672 2.71 -21.39 92.88
N ASP A 673 1.45 -21.71 93.22
CA ASP A 673 1.04 -22.94 93.90
C ASP A 673 1.02 -24.19 92.98
N GLY A 674 1.45 -24.04 91.72
CA GLY A 674 1.47 -25.12 90.74
C GLY A 674 0.15 -25.38 90.05
N THR A 675 -0.95 -24.72 90.45
CA THR A 675 -2.23 -24.80 89.74
C THR A 675 -2.15 -24.08 88.39
N ARG A 676 -3.11 -24.37 87.51
CA ARG A 676 -3.35 -23.60 86.28
C ARG A 676 -4.67 -22.87 86.42
N SER A 677 -4.77 -21.66 85.90
CA SER A 677 -6.03 -20.93 85.88
C SER A 677 -6.22 -20.16 84.60
N GLN A 678 -7.49 -19.89 84.27
CA GLN A 678 -7.86 -18.96 83.22
C GLN A 678 -9.18 -18.27 83.57
N LYS A 679 -9.21 -16.95 83.38
CA LYS A 679 -10.39 -16.11 83.58
C LYS A 679 -11.21 -16.03 82.30
N PHE A 680 -12.53 -16.16 82.45
CA PHE A 680 -13.56 -16.01 81.43
C PHE A 680 -14.53 -14.89 81.84
N GLN A 681 -15.40 -14.46 80.92
CA GLN A 681 -16.39 -13.41 81.15
C GLN A 681 -17.22 -13.66 82.41
N ASN A 682 -17.69 -14.90 82.59
CA ASN A 682 -18.61 -15.26 83.67
C ASN A 682 -17.99 -16.19 84.73
N GLY A 683 -16.66 -16.25 84.87
CA GLY A 683 -16.03 -17.05 85.92
C GLY A 683 -14.57 -17.38 85.66
N THR A 684 -13.94 -18.12 86.58
CA THR A 684 -12.55 -18.58 86.43
C THR A 684 -12.51 -20.10 86.52
N LEU A 685 -11.80 -20.76 85.59
CA LEU A 685 -11.49 -22.18 85.73
C LEU A 685 -10.10 -22.34 86.29
N PHE A 686 -9.97 -23.28 87.22
CA PHE A 686 -8.72 -23.72 87.81
C PHE A 686 -8.48 -25.19 87.52
N TRP A 687 -7.23 -25.61 87.45
CA TRP A 687 -6.85 -27.00 87.28
C TRP A 687 -5.63 -27.37 88.13
N SER A 688 -5.68 -28.55 88.73
CA SER A 688 -4.55 -29.21 89.38
C SER A 688 -4.62 -30.71 89.15
N THR A 689 -3.49 -31.41 89.32
CA THR A 689 -3.44 -32.88 89.25
C THR A 689 -4.29 -33.54 90.33
N ALA A 690 -4.38 -32.92 91.53
CA ALA A 690 -5.12 -33.47 92.67
C ALA A 690 -6.64 -33.34 92.55
N ARG A 691 -7.14 -32.26 91.93
CA ARG A 691 -8.58 -31.91 91.93
C ARG A 691 -9.25 -31.98 90.56
N GLY A 692 -8.49 -32.09 89.47
CA GLY A 692 -9.05 -31.92 88.13
C GLY A 692 -9.38 -30.45 87.87
N VAL A 693 -10.34 -30.18 86.97
CA VAL A 693 -10.78 -28.80 86.66
C VAL A 693 -11.97 -28.44 87.54
N TRP A 694 -11.97 -27.25 88.13
CA TRP A 694 -13.13 -26.71 88.85
C TRP A 694 -13.34 -25.23 88.53
N ARG A 695 -14.58 -24.75 88.71
CA ARG A 695 -14.94 -23.33 88.61
C ARG A 695 -14.75 -22.68 89.98
N GLY A 696 -14.11 -21.51 90.00
CA GLY A 696 -14.00 -20.66 91.18
C GLY A 696 -14.84 -19.40 91.09
#